data_AF-A0AAJ0U5W3-F1
#
_entry.id   AF-A0AAJ0U5W3-F1
#
_cell.length_a   1.000
_cell.length_b   1.000
_cell.length_c   1.000
_cell.angle_alpha   90.00
_cell.angle_beta   90.00
_cell.angle_gamma   90.00
#
_symmetry.space_group_name_H-M   'P 1'
#
loop_
_entity.id
_entity.type
_entity.pdbx_description
1 polymer ?
#
loop_
_entity_poly.entity_id
_entity_poly.type
_entity_poly.pdbx_seq_one_letter_code
_entity_poly.pdbx_strand_id
1 'polypeptide(L)'
;MVAGRWMMRKQNLFVIGLDDFRLQQLRRLPQAEHCAFHPLLEVEAIRDVAHCDLRALLHDAANTLAGFQGSVDGIAGDWGFPASVLVPILAARFGLPSASLEAVLKCEHSYWSRCEQAAVVPDQVPRFQAFDPFDDQVAEQLGLEPPYWIQSFESFRSDRIFPVHQPQDLRSALAQIREEESVLSTSFRWLLQNFEVPAAIAQMKESCVAEAMVGGTRCTLEGYVYDGKVQGQILSALALGGPDSSFVCRDDQAGSLQPQVEPQVLAIARVLLKRIGLDQSLFKLEFFYNQRSGQIWLLEIAPRLSQGRAERFEQAFGLSPLGVMVDLALGREPAARTPHGKPPSPALRPAADDERADESSLVSQTEISTLAGSGRPVRADLEVAGSRILVVDDQEHNRTTLETMLRDAGFQVDLAGDSDELFARLRHAKPDLVLLDIRLPGDDGFQICERLQAAPEQAEIPVIFVTAMHKDAASIARAFAAGGVDFITRPFFPEELTARVQTHLRLKRYREHLEALTRVDPLTGLLNRRAMCEHLEAEKRRAQRTGLIYALVIADIDHFKPVNDNHGHRCGDLVLTGLAQLLGERVRRSERVGRWGGEEFLLLLPDTDAAGAAVLAEDLRQVVAATPFSCGERTLQITLSFGVMADSGERPLDACLSKADAALYAAKNAGRNCCITHADAARC
;
A
#
# COMPACT_ATOMS: atom_id res chain seq x y z
N MET A 1 -29.86 -61.56 1.16
CA MET A 1 -29.49 -60.77 -0.04
C MET A 1 -28.38 -59.83 0.35
N VAL A 2 -27.15 -60.12 -0.08
CA VAL A 2 -26.00 -59.22 0.07
C VAL A 2 -26.17 -58.15 -0.99
N ALA A 3 -26.63 -56.96 -0.60
CA ALA A 3 -26.60 -55.80 -1.48
C ALA A 3 -25.15 -55.34 -1.58
N GLY A 4 -24.49 -55.70 -2.70
CA GLY A 4 -23.17 -55.22 -3.01
C GLY A 4 -23.17 -53.70 -3.07
N ARG A 5 -22.48 -53.06 -2.10
CA ARG A 5 -22.05 -51.67 -2.22
C ARG A 5 -21.06 -51.61 -3.38
N TRP A 6 -21.53 -51.25 -4.57
CA TRP A 6 -20.66 -50.76 -5.63
C TRP A 6 -19.99 -49.50 -5.08
N MET A 7 -18.72 -49.58 -4.67
CA MET A 7 -17.91 -48.40 -4.40
C MET A 7 -17.79 -47.64 -5.72
N MET A 8 -18.61 -46.60 -5.89
CA MET A 8 -18.47 -45.66 -6.99
C MET A 8 -17.04 -45.09 -6.95
N ARG A 9 -16.31 -45.19 -8.06
CA ARG A 9 -14.96 -44.61 -8.18
C ARG A 9 -15.06 -43.11 -7.90
N LYS A 10 -14.22 -42.60 -7.00
CA LYS A 10 -14.11 -41.16 -6.79
C LYS A 10 -13.60 -40.50 -8.08
N GLN A 11 -14.19 -39.38 -8.44
CA GLN A 11 -13.71 -38.53 -9.53
C GLN A 11 -12.47 -37.76 -9.06
N ASN A 12 -11.44 -37.66 -9.89
CA ASN A 12 -10.22 -36.94 -9.55
C ASN A 12 -10.31 -35.50 -10.07
N LEU A 13 -10.40 -34.56 -9.13
CA LEU A 13 -10.37 -33.13 -9.39
C LEU A 13 -8.98 -32.59 -9.08
N PHE A 14 -8.37 -31.94 -10.06
CA PHE A 14 -7.08 -31.28 -9.92
C PHE A 14 -7.27 -29.80 -9.67
N VAL A 15 -6.61 -29.26 -8.65
CA VAL A 15 -6.76 -27.86 -8.23
C VAL A 15 -5.43 -27.14 -8.33
N ILE A 16 -5.42 -26.03 -9.08
CA ILE A 16 -4.27 -25.13 -9.22
C ILE A 16 -4.20 -24.23 -7.97
N GLY A 17 -3.03 -24.15 -7.34
CA GLY A 17 -2.84 -23.35 -6.13
C GLY A 17 -3.48 -23.96 -4.89
N LEU A 18 -3.41 -25.28 -4.75
CA LEU A 18 -4.02 -25.99 -3.62
C LEU A 18 -3.02 -26.13 -2.47
N ASP A 19 -3.20 -25.36 -1.40
CA ASP A 19 -2.46 -25.54 -0.15
C ASP A 19 -3.16 -26.52 0.83
N ASP A 20 -2.47 -26.87 1.91
CA ASP A 20 -2.98 -27.78 2.94
C ASP A 20 -4.28 -27.26 3.60
N PHE A 21 -4.43 -25.94 3.73
CA PHE A 21 -5.61 -25.33 4.35
C PHE A 21 -6.84 -25.46 3.44
N ARG A 22 -6.70 -25.11 2.16
CA ARG A 22 -7.72 -25.25 1.12
C ARG A 22 -8.10 -26.72 0.92
N LEU A 23 -7.12 -27.63 0.95
CA LEU A 23 -7.37 -29.06 0.88
C LEU A 23 -8.24 -29.54 2.05
N GLN A 24 -8.02 -29.03 3.27
CA GLN A 24 -8.87 -29.36 4.42
C GLN A 24 -10.30 -28.84 4.25
N GLN A 25 -10.49 -27.65 3.67
CA GLN A 25 -11.83 -27.12 3.39
C GLN A 25 -12.54 -27.95 2.32
N LEU A 26 -11.88 -28.27 1.20
CA LEU A 26 -12.44 -29.13 0.15
C LEU A 26 -12.86 -30.51 0.70
N ARG A 27 -12.05 -31.09 1.60
CA ARG A 27 -12.37 -32.38 2.26
C ARG A 27 -13.58 -32.33 3.20
N ARG A 28 -14.00 -31.14 3.64
CA ARG A 28 -15.21 -30.95 4.47
C ARG A 28 -16.47 -30.78 3.63
N LEU A 29 -16.32 -30.56 2.32
CA LEU A 29 -17.46 -30.42 1.42
C LEU A 29 -18.17 -31.76 1.22
N PRO A 30 -19.50 -31.75 0.98
CA PRO A 30 -20.26 -32.94 0.58
C PRO A 30 -19.67 -33.63 -0.67
N GLN A 31 -19.06 -32.86 -1.56
CA GLN A 31 -18.39 -33.36 -2.76
C GLN A 31 -17.24 -34.33 -2.43
N ALA A 32 -16.61 -34.23 -1.26
CA ALA A 32 -15.52 -35.10 -0.84
C ALA A 32 -15.92 -36.60 -0.73
N GLU A 33 -17.21 -36.90 -0.63
CA GLU A 33 -17.71 -38.29 -0.66
C GLU A 33 -17.44 -38.97 -2.01
N HIS A 34 -17.51 -38.21 -3.11
CA HIS A 34 -17.41 -38.73 -4.48
C HIS A 34 -16.29 -38.10 -5.31
N CYS A 35 -15.55 -37.14 -4.76
CA CYS A 35 -14.39 -36.53 -5.39
C CYS A 35 -13.12 -36.74 -4.54
N ALA A 36 -12.00 -36.94 -5.23
CA ALA A 36 -10.65 -36.90 -4.69
C ALA A 36 -9.98 -35.62 -5.22
N PHE A 37 -9.40 -34.83 -4.32
CA PHE A 37 -8.75 -33.56 -4.65
C PHE A 37 -7.24 -33.76 -4.72
N HIS A 38 -6.64 -33.30 -5.81
CA HIS A 38 -5.20 -33.41 -6.08
C HIS A 38 -4.62 -32.02 -6.34
N PRO A 39 -3.46 -31.66 -5.75
CA PRO A 39 -2.76 -30.44 -6.14
C PRO A 39 -2.23 -30.60 -7.56
N LEU A 40 -2.33 -29.55 -8.38
CA LEU A 40 -1.77 -29.53 -9.73
C LEU A 40 -0.53 -28.64 -9.83
N LEU A 41 -0.59 -27.46 -9.20
CA LEU A 41 0.52 -26.53 -9.05
C LEU A 41 0.46 -26.00 -7.62
N GLU A 42 1.62 -25.85 -6.99
CA GLU A 42 1.76 -25.25 -5.66
C GLU A 42 1.40 -23.76 -5.70
N VAL A 43 0.94 -23.23 -4.56
CA VAL A 43 0.54 -21.82 -4.44
C VAL A 43 1.71 -20.89 -4.74
N GLU A 44 2.92 -21.24 -4.30
CA GLU A 44 4.13 -20.46 -4.52
C GLU A 44 4.47 -20.30 -6.00
N ALA A 45 4.17 -21.30 -6.83
CA ALA A 45 4.46 -21.29 -8.26
C ALA A 45 3.55 -20.33 -9.05
N ILE A 46 2.39 -19.98 -8.50
CA ILE A 46 1.43 -19.06 -9.13
C ILE A 46 1.37 -17.68 -8.46
N ARG A 47 2.01 -17.50 -7.29
CA ARG A 47 2.02 -16.24 -6.52
C ARG A 47 3.03 -15.20 -7.01
N ASP A 48 4.20 -15.60 -7.49
CA ASP A 48 5.17 -14.65 -8.08
C ASP A 48 4.74 -14.30 -9.50
N VAL A 49 3.66 -13.54 -9.61
CA VAL A 49 3.08 -13.16 -10.90
C VAL A 49 4.14 -12.39 -11.69
N ALA A 50 4.93 -11.49 -11.08
CA ALA A 50 5.93 -10.65 -11.74
C ALA A 50 6.98 -11.42 -12.56
N HIS A 51 7.34 -12.63 -12.15
CA HIS A 51 8.31 -13.50 -12.82
C HIS A 51 7.70 -14.80 -13.36
N CYS A 52 6.37 -14.85 -13.48
CA CYS A 52 5.65 -16.05 -13.90
C CYS A 52 5.93 -16.39 -15.38
N ASP A 53 6.62 -17.52 -15.60
CA ASP A 53 6.73 -18.17 -16.91
C ASP A 53 5.52 -19.09 -17.13
N LEU A 54 4.50 -18.53 -17.79
CA LEU A 54 3.27 -19.25 -18.07
C LEU A 54 3.48 -20.51 -18.91
N ARG A 55 4.50 -20.53 -19.79
CA ARG A 55 4.79 -21.70 -20.64
C ARG A 55 5.32 -22.85 -19.80
N ALA A 56 6.22 -22.54 -18.86
CA ALA A 56 6.75 -23.53 -17.92
C ALA A 56 5.62 -24.11 -17.05
N LEU A 57 4.76 -23.26 -16.47
CA LEU A 57 3.62 -23.72 -15.67
C LEU A 57 2.65 -24.60 -16.46
N LEU A 58 2.32 -24.22 -17.70
CA LEU A 58 1.49 -25.04 -18.58
C LEU A 58 2.13 -26.40 -18.88
N HIS A 59 3.45 -26.41 -19.12
CA HIS A 59 4.19 -27.63 -19.39
C HIS A 59 4.16 -28.57 -18.18
N ASP A 60 4.46 -28.06 -16.99
CA ASP A 60 4.53 -28.83 -15.74
C ASP A 60 3.14 -29.37 -15.34
N ALA A 61 2.10 -28.54 -15.42
CA ALA A 61 0.74 -28.95 -15.15
C ALA A 61 0.27 -30.02 -16.14
N ALA A 62 0.53 -29.83 -17.44
CA ALA A 62 0.14 -30.81 -18.46
C ALA A 62 0.87 -32.16 -18.28
N ASN A 63 2.15 -32.14 -17.92
CA ASN A 63 2.92 -33.35 -17.63
C ASN A 63 2.40 -34.08 -16.40
N THR A 64 2.07 -33.35 -15.34
CA THR A 64 1.48 -33.91 -14.11
C THR A 64 0.16 -34.61 -14.41
N LEU A 65 -0.74 -33.96 -15.17
CA LEU A 65 -2.02 -34.55 -15.56
C LEU A 65 -1.84 -35.77 -16.49
N ALA A 66 -0.92 -35.70 -17.45
CA ALA A 66 -0.67 -36.81 -18.38
C ALA A 66 0.00 -38.02 -17.71
N GLY A 67 0.81 -37.80 -16.67
CA GLY A 67 1.48 -38.84 -15.90
C GLY A 67 0.60 -39.50 -14.84
N PHE A 68 -0.57 -38.92 -14.53
CA PHE A 68 -1.44 -39.41 -13.47
C PHE A 68 -2.03 -40.79 -13.80
N GLN A 69 -1.88 -41.73 -12.86
CA GLN A 69 -2.43 -43.09 -12.97
C GLN A 69 -3.92 -43.08 -12.57
N GLY A 70 -4.78 -42.54 -13.44
CA GLY A 70 -6.22 -42.44 -13.23
C GLY A 70 -6.92 -41.59 -14.30
N SER A 71 -8.22 -41.36 -14.14
CA SER A 71 -8.93 -40.34 -14.93
C SER A 71 -8.68 -38.97 -14.35
N VAL A 72 -8.47 -37.97 -15.19
CA VAL A 72 -8.65 -36.57 -14.83
C VAL A 72 -10.12 -36.25 -15.10
N ASP A 73 -10.90 -35.98 -14.05
CA ASP A 73 -12.36 -35.79 -14.17
C ASP A 73 -12.78 -34.32 -14.10
N GLY A 74 -11.88 -33.42 -13.67
CA GLY A 74 -12.08 -31.97 -13.69
C GLY A 74 -10.83 -31.20 -13.25
N ILE A 75 -10.75 -29.94 -13.65
CA ILE A 75 -9.67 -29.02 -13.28
C ILE A 75 -10.31 -27.73 -12.74
N ALA A 76 -9.83 -27.25 -11.60
CA ALA A 76 -10.34 -26.06 -10.95
C ALA A 76 -9.21 -25.15 -10.47
N GLY A 77 -9.55 -23.90 -10.20
CA GLY A 77 -8.68 -22.92 -9.57
C GLY A 77 -9.53 -21.80 -8.97
N ASP A 78 -9.10 -21.30 -7.81
CA ASP A 78 -9.74 -20.20 -7.07
C ASP A 78 -8.86 -18.93 -7.02
N TRP A 79 -7.77 -18.95 -7.78
CA TRP A 79 -6.81 -17.84 -7.95
C TRP A 79 -7.11 -17.06 -9.23
N GLY A 80 -6.70 -15.78 -9.26
CA GLY A 80 -6.70 -14.96 -10.47
C GLY A 80 -5.63 -15.41 -11.48
N PHE A 81 -5.21 -14.53 -12.37
CA PHE A 81 -4.08 -14.81 -13.26
C PHE A 81 -2.84 -15.23 -12.43
N PRO A 82 -2.08 -16.28 -12.83
CA PRO A 82 -2.20 -17.07 -14.06
C PRO A 82 -3.21 -18.23 -14.00
N ALA A 83 -3.74 -18.59 -12.84
CA ALA A 83 -4.63 -19.75 -12.70
C ALA A 83 -5.90 -19.63 -13.55
N SER A 84 -6.48 -18.42 -13.62
CA SER A 84 -7.70 -18.13 -14.40
C SER A 84 -7.58 -18.53 -15.88
N VAL A 85 -6.39 -18.37 -16.49
CA VAL A 85 -6.12 -18.76 -17.89
C VAL A 85 -5.58 -20.18 -18.02
N LEU A 86 -4.89 -20.71 -17.01
CA LEU A 86 -4.39 -22.09 -17.00
C LEU A 86 -5.53 -23.12 -16.99
N VAL A 87 -6.56 -22.89 -16.16
CA VAL A 87 -7.73 -23.79 -16.05
C VAL A 87 -8.38 -24.06 -17.41
N PRO A 88 -8.84 -23.06 -18.19
CA PRO A 88 -9.50 -23.31 -19.47
C PRO A 88 -8.57 -23.91 -20.52
N ILE A 89 -7.28 -23.57 -20.54
CA ILE A 89 -6.30 -24.16 -21.47
C ILE A 89 -6.15 -25.66 -21.20
N LEU A 90 -5.95 -26.04 -19.94
CA LEU A 90 -5.77 -27.43 -19.53
C LEU A 90 -7.09 -28.20 -19.67
N ALA A 91 -8.21 -27.64 -19.23
CA ALA A 91 -9.52 -28.28 -19.35
C ALA A 91 -9.87 -28.59 -20.81
N ALA A 92 -9.66 -27.64 -21.74
CA ALA A 92 -9.86 -27.88 -23.17
C ALA A 92 -8.98 -29.02 -23.71
N ARG A 93 -7.70 -29.08 -23.31
CA ARG A 93 -6.77 -30.15 -23.70
C ARG A 93 -7.22 -31.54 -23.24
N PHE A 94 -7.91 -31.64 -22.11
CA PHE A 94 -8.42 -32.89 -21.55
C PHE A 94 -9.92 -33.12 -21.84
N GLY A 95 -10.58 -32.24 -22.59
CA GLY A 95 -12.02 -32.34 -22.92
C GLY A 95 -12.93 -32.18 -21.69
N LEU A 96 -12.53 -31.36 -20.74
CA LEU A 96 -13.21 -31.17 -19.45
C LEU A 96 -14.10 -29.91 -19.46
N PRO A 97 -15.15 -29.87 -18.63
CA PRO A 97 -15.96 -28.66 -18.45
C PRO A 97 -15.15 -27.52 -17.85
N SER A 98 -15.21 -26.35 -18.49
CA SER A 98 -14.69 -25.08 -17.98
C SER A 98 -15.27 -23.91 -18.75
N ALA A 99 -15.03 -22.69 -18.29
CA ALA A 99 -15.13 -21.50 -19.13
C ALA A 99 -14.26 -21.65 -20.39
N SER A 100 -14.64 -20.99 -21.49
CA SER A 100 -13.77 -20.89 -22.65
C SER A 100 -12.62 -19.93 -22.38
N LEU A 101 -11.46 -20.20 -22.97
CA LEU A 101 -10.32 -19.30 -22.86
C LEU A 101 -10.65 -17.91 -23.42
N GLU A 102 -11.41 -17.83 -24.52
CA GLU A 102 -11.85 -16.55 -25.10
C GLU A 102 -12.68 -15.73 -24.10
N ALA A 103 -13.64 -16.36 -23.41
CA ALA A 103 -14.47 -15.68 -22.42
C ALA A 103 -13.65 -15.20 -21.23
N VAL A 104 -12.67 -15.99 -20.78
CA VAL A 104 -11.74 -15.58 -19.72
C VAL A 104 -10.86 -14.42 -20.18
N LEU A 105 -10.27 -14.49 -21.38
CA LEU A 105 -9.42 -13.42 -21.93
C LEU A 105 -10.19 -12.12 -22.16
N LYS A 106 -11.47 -12.17 -22.51
CA LYS A 106 -12.35 -10.98 -22.54
C LYS A 106 -12.48 -10.31 -21.18
N CYS A 107 -12.43 -11.07 -20.08
CA CYS A 107 -12.41 -10.50 -18.73
C CYS A 107 -11.02 -9.99 -18.34
N GLU A 108 -9.96 -10.74 -18.69
CA GLU A 108 -8.56 -10.46 -18.29
C GLU A 108 -7.88 -9.35 -19.12
N HIS A 109 -8.49 -8.94 -20.24
CA HIS A 109 -7.98 -7.90 -21.13
C HIS A 109 -8.85 -6.63 -21.00
N SER A 110 -8.37 -5.62 -20.28
CA SER A 110 -9.12 -4.41 -19.92
C SER A 110 -9.81 -3.73 -21.11
N TYR A 111 -9.09 -3.50 -22.22
CA TYR A 111 -9.69 -2.89 -23.41
C TYR A 111 -10.74 -3.78 -24.10
N TRP A 112 -10.46 -5.07 -24.29
CA TRP A 112 -11.43 -5.99 -24.89
C TRP A 112 -12.69 -6.11 -24.02
N SER A 113 -12.52 -6.17 -22.69
CA SER A 113 -13.62 -6.11 -21.73
C SER A 113 -14.48 -4.88 -21.97
N ARG A 114 -13.89 -3.68 -22.06
CA ARG A 114 -14.61 -2.43 -22.35
C ARG A 114 -15.34 -2.46 -23.69
N CYS A 115 -14.76 -3.03 -24.75
CA CYS A 115 -15.42 -3.21 -26.03
C CYS A 115 -16.67 -4.09 -25.93
N GLU A 116 -16.59 -5.23 -25.22
CA GLU A 116 -17.73 -6.12 -25.03
C GLU A 116 -18.83 -5.47 -24.17
N GLN A 117 -18.44 -4.69 -23.16
CA GLN A 117 -19.37 -3.90 -22.34
C GLN A 117 -20.08 -2.84 -23.19
N ALA A 118 -19.33 -2.02 -23.94
CA ALA A 118 -19.89 -0.93 -24.74
C ALA A 118 -20.82 -1.42 -25.86
N ALA A 119 -20.61 -2.65 -26.35
CA ALA A 119 -21.46 -3.26 -27.37
C ALA A 119 -22.89 -3.55 -26.88
N VAL A 120 -23.10 -3.71 -25.57
CA VAL A 120 -24.40 -4.14 -25.02
C VAL A 120 -24.97 -3.24 -23.91
N VAL A 121 -24.12 -2.51 -23.19
CA VAL A 121 -24.48 -1.59 -22.11
C VAL A 121 -23.70 -0.26 -22.22
N PRO A 122 -23.72 0.43 -23.38
CA PRO A 122 -22.87 1.61 -23.63
C PRO A 122 -23.08 2.74 -22.62
N ASP A 123 -24.31 2.92 -22.12
CA ASP A 123 -24.66 3.97 -21.16
C ASP A 123 -24.14 3.69 -19.74
N GLN A 124 -23.58 2.49 -19.49
CA GLN A 124 -23.00 2.09 -18.20
C GLN A 124 -21.47 1.99 -18.24
N VAL A 125 -20.84 2.34 -19.36
CA VAL A 125 -19.40 2.23 -19.56
C VAL A 125 -18.78 3.62 -19.59
N PRO A 126 -17.74 3.91 -18.78
CA PRO A 126 -16.98 5.14 -18.91
C PRO A 126 -16.43 5.31 -20.34
N ARG A 127 -16.18 6.55 -20.78
CA ARG A 127 -15.48 6.76 -22.06
C ARG A 127 -14.08 6.18 -21.95
N PHE A 128 -13.63 5.47 -22.98
CA PHE A 128 -12.32 4.83 -22.98
C PHE A 128 -11.68 4.87 -24.37
N GLN A 129 -10.35 4.78 -24.42
CA GLN A 129 -9.57 4.76 -25.66
C GLN A 129 -8.28 3.94 -25.46
N ALA A 130 -8.00 2.99 -26.37
CA ALA A 130 -6.70 2.32 -26.42
C ALA A 130 -5.62 3.22 -27.03
N PHE A 131 -4.39 3.06 -26.59
CA PHE A 131 -3.23 3.76 -27.14
C PHE A 131 -1.94 2.95 -26.99
N ASP A 132 -0.97 3.22 -27.87
CA ASP A 132 0.39 2.67 -27.79
C ASP A 132 1.22 3.58 -26.89
N PRO A 133 1.69 3.11 -25.71
CA PRO A 133 2.48 3.95 -24.82
C PRO A 133 3.82 4.39 -25.45
N PHE A 134 4.30 3.75 -26.52
CA PHE A 134 5.53 4.11 -27.22
C PHE A 134 5.33 5.13 -28.35
N ASP A 135 4.10 5.48 -28.71
CA ASP A 135 3.84 6.58 -29.64
C ASP A 135 4.07 7.93 -28.92
N ASP A 136 4.89 8.80 -29.49
CA ASP A 136 5.20 10.12 -28.93
C ASP A 136 4.05 11.13 -29.12
N GLN A 137 3.07 10.82 -29.98
CA GLN A 137 1.90 11.66 -30.24
C GLN A 137 0.67 11.31 -29.39
N VAL A 138 0.78 10.38 -28.43
CA VAL A 138 -0.36 9.93 -27.58
C VAL A 138 -1.10 11.12 -26.94
N ALA A 139 -0.39 12.13 -26.46
CA ALA A 139 -1.00 13.29 -25.82
C ALA A 139 -1.90 14.12 -26.76
N GLU A 140 -1.65 14.08 -28.08
CA GLU A 140 -2.43 14.79 -29.10
C GLU A 140 -3.55 13.90 -29.69
N GLN A 141 -3.38 12.58 -29.64
CA GLN A 141 -4.31 11.58 -30.20
C GLN A 141 -5.39 11.12 -29.21
N LEU A 142 -5.14 11.24 -27.90
CA LEU A 142 -6.13 10.91 -26.87
C LEU A 142 -7.30 11.90 -26.90
N GLY A 143 -8.49 11.40 -27.26
CA GLY A 143 -9.74 12.15 -27.30
C GLY A 143 -10.44 12.26 -25.94
N LEU A 144 -9.70 12.14 -24.83
CA LEU A 144 -10.20 12.22 -23.46
C LEU A 144 -9.66 13.48 -22.79
N GLU A 145 -10.55 14.29 -22.22
CA GLU A 145 -10.17 15.42 -21.37
C GLU A 145 -9.95 14.93 -19.93
N PRO A 146 -8.89 15.39 -19.24
CA PRO A 146 -8.69 15.09 -17.82
C PRO A 146 -9.90 15.53 -16.96
N PRO A 147 -10.20 14.82 -15.86
CA PRO A 147 -9.41 13.71 -15.31
C PRO A 147 -9.77 12.34 -15.92
N TYR A 148 -8.76 11.51 -16.14
CA TYR A 148 -8.89 10.11 -16.56
C TYR A 148 -7.78 9.26 -15.95
N TRP A 149 -7.90 7.94 -16.04
CA TRP A 149 -6.86 6.98 -15.67
C TRP A 149 -6.26 6.36 -16.92
N ILE A 150 -5.00 5.97 -16.86
CA ILE A 150 -4.40 5.08 -17.85
C ILE A 150 -3.97 3.79 -17.18
N GLN A 151 -4.15 2.66 -17.86
CA GLN A 151 -3.74 1.35 -17.38
C GLN A 151 -3.27 0.47 -18.53
N SER A 152 -2.45 -0.55 -18.22
CA SER A 152 -2.11 -1.56 -19.22
C SER A 152 -3.28 -2.50 -19.49
N PHE A 153 -3.19 -3.29 -20.57
CA PHE A 153 -4.28 -4.20 -20.95
C PHE A 153 -4.46 -5.37 -19.98
N GLU A 154 -3.43 -5.76 -19.21
CA GLU A 154 -3.53 -6.81 -18.22
C GLU A 154 -4.38 -6.35 -17.02
N SER A 155 -5.64 -6.80 -16.93
CA SER A 155 -6.59 -6.29 -15.93
C SER A 155 -6.26 -6.65 -14.49
N PHE A 156 -5.37 -7.63 -14.28
CA PHE A 156 -4.94 -8.13 -12.97
C PHE A 156 -3.72 -7.38 -12.40
N ARG A 157 -3.27 -6.29 -13.04
CA ARG A 157 -2.13 -5.45 -12.61
C ARG A 157 -2.61 -4.08 -12.13
N SER A 158 -2.96 -3.96 -10.86
CA SER A 158 -3.38 -2.70 -10.24
C SER A 158 -2.24 -1.71 -9.96
N ASP A 159 -0.99 -2.17 -9.96
CA ASP A 159 0.22 -1.35 -9.82
C ASP A 159 0.53 -0.50 -11.07
N ARG A 160 -0.23 -0.68 -12.15
CA ARG A 160 -0.03 0.00 -13.44
C ARG A 160 -1.19 0.93 -13.83
N ILE A 161 -1.94 1.40 -12.84
CA ILE A 161 -3.02 2.37 -13.03
C ILE A 161 -2.50 3.76 -12.62
N PHE A 162 -2.45 4.70 -13.57
CA PHE A 162 -1.93 6.04 -13.34
C PHE A 162 -3.03 7.10 -13.49
N PRO A 163 -3.24 7.98 -12.50
CA PRO A 163 -4.13 9.13 -12.66
C PRO A 163 -3.53 10.14 -13.61
N VAL A 164 -4.37 10.73 -14.45
CA VAL A 164 -4.02 11.88 -15.27
C VAL A 164 -5.00 13.00 -14.96
N HIS A 165 -4.56 13.97 -14.17
CA HIS A 165 -5.29 15.19 -13.88
C HIS A 165 -4.85 16.35 -14.79
N GLN A 166 -3.61 16.29 -15.29
CA GLN A 166 -3.02 17.27 -16.20
C GLN A 166 -2.06 16.60 -17.20
N PRO A 167 -1.71 17.25 -18.33
CA PRO A 167 -0.86 16.67 -19.37
C PRO A 167 0.54 16.21 -18.89
N GLN A 168 1.06 16.80 -17.81
CA GLN A 168 2.35 16.42 -17.23
C GLN A 168 2.30 15.01 -16.62
N ASP A 169 1.18 14.64 -16.00
CA ASP A 169 1.00 13.34 -15.34
C ASP A 169 1.06 12.21 -16.36
N LEU A 170 0.46 12.40 -17.54
CA LEU A 170 0.53 11.47 -18.67
C LEU A 170 1.98 11.21 -19.08
N ARG A 171 2.82 12.25 -19.18
CA ARG A 171 4.23 12.07 -19.57
C ARG A 171 5.02 11.27 -18.54
N SER A 172 4.81 11.55 -17.26
CA SER A 172 5.46 10.80 -16.16
C SER A 172 5.04 9.34 -16.17
N ALA A 173 3.73 9.07 -16.33
CA ALA A 173 3.20 7.72 -16.39
C ALA A 173 3.70 6.95 -17.62
N LEU A 174 3.76 7.59 -18.79
CA LEU A 174 4.32 6.98 -20.01
C LEU A 174 5.81 6.62 -19.84
N ALA A 175 6.60 7.49 -19.19
CA ALA A 175 8.01 7.20 -18.94
C ALA A 175 8.18 5.93 -18.09
N GLN A 176 7.39 5.80 -17.02
CA GLN A 176 7.42 4.61 -16.16
C GLN A 176 6.96 3.34 -16.92
N ILE A 177 5.86 3.42 -17.68
CA ILE A 177 5.36 2.30 -18.49
C ILE A 177 6.41 1.83 -19.50
N ARG A 178 7.14 2.76 -20.14
CA ARG A 178 8.17 2.46 -21.15
C ARG A 178 9.41 1.80 -20.55
N GLU A 179 9.80 2.17 -19.32
CA GLU A 179 11.00 1.62 -18.66
C GLU A 179 10.78 0.20 -18.10
N GLU A 180 9.55 -0.17 -17.78
CA GLU A 180 9.23 -1.36 -16.99
C GLU A 180 8.59 -2.50 -17.81
N GLU A 181 8.93 -2.68 -19.09
CA GLU A 181 8.39 -3.81 -19.87
C GLU A 181 8.75 -5.17 -19.21
N SER A 182 7.74 -5.89 -18.71
CA SER A 182 7.93 -7.03 -17.81
C SER A 182 7.78 -8.38 -18.51
N VAL A 183 8.34 -9.43 -17.89
CA VAL A 183 8.20 -10.84 -18.34
C VAL A 183 6.72 -11.23 -18.48
N LEU A 184 5.85 -10.73 -17.61
CA LEU A 184 4.41 -10.91 -17.67
C LEU A 184 3.75 -10.36 -18.93
N SER A 185 4.09 -9.14 -19.33
CA SER A 185 3.56 -8.54 -20.56
C SER A 185 3.99 -9.36 -21.79
N THR A 186 5.13 -10.05 -21.70
CA THR A 186 5.57 -11.01 -22.71
C THR A 186 4.74 -12.31 -22.66
N SER A 187 4.46 -12.86 -21.47
CA SER A 187 3.61 -14.04 -21.29
C SER A 187 2.16 -13.81 -21.74
N PHE A 188 1.58 -12.64 -21.47
CA PHE A 188 0.24 -12.28 -21.90
C PHE A 188 0.17 -12.05 -23.42
N ARG A 189 1.15 -11.35 -24.02
CA ARG A 189 1.26 -11.27 -25.49
C ARG A 189 1.41 -12.64 -26.13
N TRP A 190 2.20 -13.52 -25.52
CA TRP A 190 2.33 -14.89 -26.00
C TRP A 190 0.97 -15.61 -26.01
N LEU A 191 0.15 -15.48 -24.96
CA LEU A 191 -1.21 -16.04 -24.96
C LEU A 191 -2.03 -15.53 -26.13
N LEU A 192 -2.11 -14.20 -26.31
CA LEU A 192 -2.90 -13.59 -27.37
C LEU A 192 -2.45 -14.01 -28.78
N GLN A 193 -1.15 -14.30 -28.96
CA GLN A 193 -0.58 -14.73 -30.24
C GLN A 193 -0.70 -16.23 -30.51
N ASN A 194 -0.86 -17.06 -29.47
CA ASN A 194 -0.77 -18.53 -29.58
C ASN A 194 -2.11 -19.24 -29.35
N PHE A 195 -3.15 -18.50 -28.98
CA PHE A 195 -4.51 -19.01 -28.82
C PHE A 195 -5.48 -18.25 -29.73
N GLU A 196 -6.65 -18.85 -30.00
CA GLU A 196 -7.67 -18.28 -30.89
C GLU A 196 -8.28 -17.03 -30.27
N VAL A 197 -7.79 -15.88 -30.71
CA VAL A 197 -8.27 -14.54 -30.34
C VAL A 197 -8.55 -13.76 -31.64
N PRO A 198 -9.56 -12.86 -31.70
CA PRO A 198 -9.81 -12.06 -32.89
C PRO A 198 -8.57 -11.30 -33.34
N ALA A 199 -8.30 -11.28 -34.66
CA ALA A 199 -7.13 -10.62 -35.23
C ALA A 199 -7.03 -9.13 -34.83
N ALA A 200 -8.19 -8.47 -34.65
CA ALA A 200 -8.27 -7.09 -34.18
C ALA A 200 -7.71 -6.87 -32.77
N ILE A 201 -7.67 -7.90 -31.92
CA ILE A 201 -7.08 -7.85 -30.57
C ILE A 201 -5.64 -8.38 -30.61
N ALA A 202 -5.41 -9.51 -31.28
CA ALA A 202 -4.09 -10.17 -31.30
C ALA A 202 -3.01 -9.35 -32.03
N GLN A 203 -3.39 -8.43 -32.93
CA GLN A 203 -2.48 -7.61 -33.73
C GLN A 203 -2.44 -6.13 -33.31
N MET A 204 -3.04 -5.78 -32.16
CA MET A 204 -2.99 -4.41 -31.63
C MET A 204 -1.54 -4.00 -31.38
N LYS A 205 -1.24 -2.73 -31.69
CA LYS A 205 0.02 -2.11 -31.29
C LYS A 205 -0.10 -1.45 -29.92
N GLU A 206 -1.30 -0.99 -29.63
CA GLU A 206 -1.71 -0.48 -28.35
C GLU A 206 -1.52 -1.54 -27.27
N SER A 207 -1.07 -1.11 -26.10
CA SER A 207 -0.93 -1.98 -24.92
C SER A 207 -1.51 -1.35 -23.66
N CYS A 208 -2.09 -0.16 -23.78
CA CYS A 208 -2.69 0.61 -22.71
C CYS A 208 -4.08 1.12 -23.10
N VAL A 209 -4.92 1.36 -22.10
CA VAL A 209 -6.24 1.97 -22.22
C VAL A 209 -6.33 3.17 -21.28
N ALA A 210 -6.87 4.28 -21.79
CA ALA A 210 -7.25 5.44 -21.03
C ALA A 210 -8.76 5.41 -20.77
N GLU A 211 -9.21 5.73 -19.55
CA GLU A 211 -10.61 5.65 -19.13
C GLU A 211 -11.03 6.87 -18.29
N ALA A 212 -12.16 7.49 -18.63
CA ALA A 212 -12.70 8.62 -17.88
C ALA A 212 -13.01 8.27 -16.42
N MET A 213 -12.75 9.19 -15.50
CA MET A 213 -13.06 8.97 -14.07
C MET A 213 -14.58 8.94 -13.84
N VAL A 214 -15.05 7.96 -13.07
CA VAL A 214 -16.44 7.82 -12.62
C VAL A 214 -16.49 7.56 -11.12
N GLY A 215 -17.63 7.84 -10.48
CA GLY A 215 -17.77 7.69 -9.03
C GLY A 215 -19.19 7.40 -8.56
N GLY A 216 -19.30 6.80 -7.37
CA GLY A 216 -20.57 6.47 -6.73
C GLY A 216 -20.38 5.53 -5.53
N THR A 217 -21.48 4.97 -5.03
CA THR A 217 -21.46 3.86 -4.06
C THR A 217 -21.01 2.59 -4.78
N ARG A 218 -19.91 1.99 -4.33
CA ARG A 218 -19.42 0.73 -4.92
C ARG A 218 -20.35 -0.41 -4.53
N CYS A 219 -20.75 -1.21 -5.51
CA CYS A 219 -21.60 -2.38 -5.32
C CYS A 219 -20.92 -3.58 -6.00
N THR A 220 -20.85 -4.71 -5.31
CA THR A 220 -20.23 -5.92 -5.88
C THR A 220 -21.28 -7.00 -6.06
N LEU A 221 -21.49 -7.42 -7.32
CA LEU A 221 -22.34 -8.54 -7.69
C LEU A 221 -21.47 -9.79 -7.84
N GLU A 222 -21.78 -10.84 -7.09
CA GLU A 222 -21.07 -12.10 -7.14
C GLU A 222 -22.03 -13.26 -7.40
N GLY A 223 -21.52 -14.30 -8.06
CA GLY A 223 -22.37 -15.37 -8.54
C GLY A 223 -21.66 -16.43 -9.38
N TYR A 224 -22.46 -17.18 -10.13
CA TYR A 224 -21.99 -18.20 -11.06
C TYR A 224 -22.84 -18.25 -12.33
N VAL A 225 -22.22 -18.72 -13.42
CA VAL A 225 -22.88 -19.06 -14.67
C VAL A 225 -22.78 -20.56 -14.90
N TYR A 226 -23.92 -21.19 -15.13
CA TYR A 226 -24.02 -22.59 -15.50
C TYR A 226 -25.07 -22.78 -16.58
N ASP A 227 -24.70 -23.40 -17.70
CA ASP A 227 -25.59 -23.66 -18.84
C ASP A 227 -26.24 -22.35 -19.34
N GLY A 228 -25.42 -21.29 -19.39
CA GLY A 228 -25.84 -19.94 -19.79
C GLY A 228 -26.80 -19.24 -18.81
N LYS A 229 -27.12 -19.83 -17.66
CA LYS A 229 -27.95 -19.22 -16.62
C LYS A 229 -27.07 -18.50 -15.61
N VAL A 230 -27.34 -17.20 -15.44
CA VAL A 230 -26.62 -16.35 -14.47
C VAL A 230 -27.39 -16.30 -13.15
N GLN A 231 -26.75 -16.77 -12.09
CA GLN A 231 -27.19 -16.62 -10.70
C GLN A 231 -26.25 -15.62 -10.02
N GLY A 232 -26.77 -14.54 -9.46
CA GLY A 232 -25.95 -13.49 -8.84
C GLY A 232 -26.73 -12.67 -7.83
N GLN A 233 -26.03 -12.17 -6.81
CA GLN A 233 -26.57 -11.36 -5.72
C GLN A 233 -25.54 -10.30 -5.30
N ILE A 234 -26.00 -9.12 -4.88
CA ILE A 234 -25.09 -8.08 -4.36
C ILE A 234 -24.65 -8.47 -2.94
N LEU A 235 -23.34 -8.69 -2.74
CA LEU A 235 -22.78 -9.14 -1.46
C LEU A 235 -22.13 -8.02 -0.64
N SER A 236 -21.92 -6.84 -1.22
CA SER A 236 -21.40 -5.65 -0.52
C SER A 236 -21.81 -4.36 -1.20
N ALA A 237 -22.07 -3.32 -0.39
CA ALA A 237 -22.30 -1.94 -0.83
C ALA A 237 -21.47 -0.97 0.03
N LEU A 238 -20.59 -0.21 -0.59
CA LEU A 238 -19.66 0.70 0.08
C LEU A 238 -19.90 2.13 -0.39
N ALA A 239 -20.33 3.02 0.50
CA ALA A 239 -20.49 4.44 0.19
C ALA A 239 -19.12 5.16 0.21
N LEU A 240 -18.67 5.65 -0.94
CA LEU A 240 -17.47 6.50 -1.04
C LEU A 240 -17.85 7.97 -0.75
N GLY A 241 -17.13 8.61 0.18
CA GLY A 241 -17.42 9.97 0.61
C GLY A 241 -16.83 11.05 -0.31
N GLY A 242 -17.59 11.60 -1.24
CA GLY A 242 -17.22 12.85 -1.93
C GLY A 242 -15.99 12.80 -2.88
N PRO A 243 -15.70 13.91 -3.60
CA PRO A 243 -14.78 13.91 -4.75
C PRO A 243 -13.29 13.78 -4.42
N ASP A 244 -12.91 14.00 -3.15
CA ASP A 244 -11.50 14.09 -2.71
C ASP A 244 -11.16 13.16 -1.52
N SER A 245 -11.95 12.14 -1.19
CA SER A 245 -11.62 11.26 -0.05
C SER A 245 -10.89 9.97 -0.45
N SER A 246 -9.64 9.88 -0.02
CA SER A 246 -8.86 8.65 0.09
C SER A 246 -9.37 7.83 1.29
N PHE A 247 -10.28 6.90 1.02
CA PHE A 247 -10.75 5.78 1.84
C PHE A 247 -11.19 6.05 3.30
N VAL A 248 -12.50 6.28 3.47
CA VAL A 248 -13.24 5.84 4.67
C VAL A 248 -14.32 4.87 4.19
N CYS A 249 -14.12 3.57 4.40
CA CYS A 249 -15.12 2.54 4.11
C CYS A 249 -16.06 2.35 5.31
N ARG A 250 -17.35 2.60 5.12
CA ARG A 250 -18.40 1.94 5.90
C ARG A 250 -18.93 0.79 5.06
N ASP A 251 -18.69 -0.43 5.52
CA ASP A 251 -19.34 -1.63 4.99
C ASP A 251 -20.79 -1.60 5.51
N ASP A 252 -21.65 -0.89 4.79
CA ASP A 252 -23.07 -0.87 5.08
C ASP A 252 -23.66 -2.18 4.55
N GLN A 253 -24.50 -2.83 5.37
CA GLN A 253 -25.32 -3.96 4.94
C GLN A 253 -26.02 -3.59 3.62
N ALA A 254 -26.21 -4.56 2.71
CA ALA A 254 -26.92 -4.39 1.43
C ALA A 254 -28.30 -3.69 1.56
N GLY A 255 -28.85 -3.59 2.77
CA GLY A 255 -30.01 -2.77 3.12
C GLY A 255 -29.88 -1.24 2.97
N SER A 256 -28.69 -0.70 2.65
CA SER A 256 -28.52 0.73 2.31
C SER A 256 -28.85 1.06 0.85
N LEU A 257 -28.93 0.06 -0.05
CA LEU A 257 -29.23 0.30 -1.47
C LEU A 257 -30.73 0.38 -1.71
N GLN A 258 -31.14 1.20 -2.68
CA GLN A 258 -32.54 1.24 -3.09
C GLN A 258 -32.95 -0.13 -3.68
N PRO A 259 -34.14 -0.67 -3.36
CA PRO A 259 -34.56 -2.02 -3.77
C PRO A 259 -34.53 -2.30 -5.29
N GLN A 260 -34.51 -1.23 -6.10
CA GLN A 260 -34.49 -1.28 -7.56
C GLN A 260 -33.09 -1.46 -8.17
N VAL A 261 -32.01 -1.23 -7.41
CA VAL A 261 -30.63 -1.27 -7.92
C VAL A 261 -30.20 -2.70 -8.25
N GLU A 262 -30.49 -3.64 -7.36
CA GLU A 262 -30.06 -5.03 -7.53
C GLU A 262 -30.66 -5.70 -8.79
N PRO A 263 -31.97 -5.59 -9.07
CA PRO A 263 -32.53 -6.07 -10.34
C PRO A 263 -31.89 -5.44 -11.59
N GLN A 264 -31.52 -4.16 -11.53
CA GLN A 264 -30.88 -3.46 -12.66
C GLN A 264 -29.45 -3.96 -12.89
N VAL A 265 -28.66 -4.05 -11.82
CA VAL A 265 -27.29 -4.60 -11.85
C VAL A 265 -27.29 -6.05 -12.35
N LEU A 266 -28.21 -6.88 -11.88
CA LEU A 266 -28.35 -8.26 -12.33
C LEU A 266 -28.77 -8.36 -13.81
N ALA A 267 -29.62 -7.45 -14.30
CA ALA A 267 -30.00 -7.40 -15.71
C ALA A 267 -28.80 -7.04 -16.61
N ILE A 268 -27.99 -6.05 -16.20
CA ILE A 268 -26.73 -5.69 -16.88
C ILE A 268 -25.79 -6.91 -16.93
N ALA A 269 -25.57 -7.56 -15.79
CA ALA A 269 -24.70 -8.73 -15.69
C ALA A 269 -25.15 -9.88 -16.62
N ARG A 270 -26.46 -10.15 -16.68
CA ARG A 270 -27.02 -11.20 -17.57
C ARG A 270 -26.72 -10.96 -19.04
N VAL A 271 -26.93 -9.74 -19.51
CA VAL A 271 -26.70 -9.38 -20.91
C VAL A 271 -25.21 -9.45 -21.23
N LEU A 272 -24.39 -8.92 -20.33
CA LEU A 272 -22.94 -8.85 -20.50
C LEU A 272 -22.24 -10.21 -20.44
N LEU A 273 -22.52 -11.03 -19.44
CA LEU A 273 -21.90 -12.35 -19.30
C LEU A 273 -22.27 -13.26 -20.47
N LYS A 274 -23.52 -13.15 -20.98
CA LYS A 274 -23.94 -13.81 -22.22
C LYS A 274 -23.17 -13.32 -23.43
N ARG A 275 -22.88 -12.02 -23.53
CA ARG A 275 -22.10 -11.42 -24.62
C ARG A 275 -20.65 -11.87 -24.59
N ILE A 276 -20.04 -11.90 -23.41
CA ILE A 276 -18.68 -12.41 -23.19
C ILE A 276 -18.61 -13.90 -23.55
N GLY A 277 -19.70 -14.64 -23.32
CA GLY A 277 -19.76 -16.09 -23.49
C GLY A 277 -19.23 -16.83 -22.27
N LEU A 278 -19.26 -16.19 -21.09
CA LEU A 278 -18.82 -16.81 -19.85
C LEU A 278 -19.84 -17.87 -19.41
N ASP A 279 -19.39 -19.10 -19.25
CA ASP A 279 -20.19 -20.22 -18.74
C ASP A 279 -19.29 -21.17 -17.94
N GLN A 280 -19.88 -22.07 -17.14
CA GLN A 280 -19.14 -22.99 -16.24
C GLN A 280 -18.13 -22.24 -15.35
N SER A 281 -18.52 -21.06 -14.87
CA SER A 281 -17.61 -20.13 -14.19
C SER A 281 -18.29 -19.46 -13.01
N LEU A 282 -17.50 -19.23 -11.96
CA LEU A 282 -17.78 -18.20 -10.98
C LEU A 282 -17.58 -16.82 -11.60
N PHE A 283 -18.18 -15.78 -11.02
CA PHE A 283 -17.92 -14.39 -11.45
C PHE A 283 -18.06 -13.36 -10.33
N LYS A 284 -17.35 -12.25 -10.50
CA LYS A 284 -17.45 -11.00 -9.76
C LYS A 284 -17.64 -9.86 -10.76
N LEU A 285 -18.62 -9.00 -10.55
CA LEU A 285 -18.77 -7.73 -11.27
C LEU A 285 -18.83 -6.57 -10.28
N GLU A 286 -18.08 -5.51 -10.56
CA GLU A 286 -18.04 -4.30 -9.74
C GLU A 286 -18.72 -3.13 -10.42
N PHE A 287 -19.49 -2.37 -9.64
CA PHE A 287 -20.26 -1.23 -10.13
C PHE A 287 -20.09 -0.02 -9.22
N PHE A 288 -20.18 1.19 -9.77
CA PHE A 288 -20.58 2.38 -9.02
C PHE A 288 -22.05 2.70 -9.26
N TYR A 289 -22.77 2.97 -8.18
CA TYR A 289 -24.13 3.48 -8.21
C TYR A 289 -24.19 4.89 -7.65
N ASN A 290 -24.63 5.85 -8.45
CA ASN A 290 -24.84 7.22 -8.00
C ASN A 290 -26.28 7.40 -7.49
N GLN A 291 -26.46 7.44 -6.17
CA GLN A 291 -27.79 7.52 -5.54
C GLN A 291 -28.62 8.75 -5.96
N ARG A 292 -27.97 9.86 -6.37
CA ARG A 292 -28.65 11.11 -6.72
C ARG A 292 -29.17 11.10 -8.16
N SER A 293 -28.40 10.57 -9.09
CA SER A 293 -28.75 10.54 -10.52
C SER A 293 -29.40 9.23 -10.96
N GLY A 294 -29.24 8.16 -10.16
CA GLY A 294 -29.62 6.80 -10.55
C GLY A 294 -28.64 6.14 -11.53
N GLN A 295 -27.54 6.80 -11.89
CA GLN A 295 -26.55 6.29 -12.84
C GLN A 295 -25.81 5.07 -12.26
N ILE A 296 -25.63 4.05 -13.09
CA ILE A 296 -24.82 2.87 -12.81
C ILE A 296 -23.62 2.87 -13.76
N TRP A 297 -22.42 2.70 -13.22
CA TRP A 297 -21.19 2.51 -13.98
C TRP A 297 -20.65 1.11 -13.70
N LEU A 298 -20.34 0.35 -14.74
CA LEU A 298 -19.64 -0.92 -14.62
C LEU A 298 -18.13 -0.66 -14.60
N LEU A 299 -17.44 -1.23 -13.62
CA LEU A 299 -16.02 -1.01 -13.38
C LEU A 299 -15.19 -2.18 -13.90
N GLU A 300 -15.52 -3.38 -13.44
CA GLU A 300 -14.68 -4.56 -13.61
C GLU A 300 -15.51 -5.85 -13.68
N ILE A 301 -14.95 -6.87 -14.34
CA ILE A 301 -15.50 -8.22 -14.44
C ILE A 301 -14.36 -9.19 -14.21
N ALA A 302 -14.52 -10.13 -13.28
CA ALA A 302 -13.56 -11.20 -13.03
C ALA A 302 -14.25 -12.57 -13.09
N PRO A 303 -13.64 -13.60 -13.72
CA PRO A 303 -14.21 -14.96 -13.81
C PRO A 303 -13.97 -15.78 -12.53
N ARG A 304 -14.04 -15.14 -11.36
CA ARG A 304 -13.79 -15.73 -10.03
C ARG A 304 -14.60 -15.00 -8.96
N LEU A 305 -14.66 -15.56 -7.75
CA LEU A 305 -15.22 -14.88 -6.57
C LEU A 305 -14.16 -14.13 -5.77
N SER A 306 -14.63 -13.26 -4.89
CA SER A 306 -13.83 -12.69 -3.82
C SER A 306 -13.57 -13.73 -2.73
N GLN A 307 -12.29 -13.93 -2.40
CA GLN A 307 -11.86 -14.87 -1.35
C GLN A 307 -12.28 -14.39 0.06
N GLY A 308 -12.41 -13.08 0.29
CA GLY A 308 -12.83 -12.52 1.59
C GLY A 308 -14.34 -12.60 1.88
N ARG A 309 -15.17 -13.05 0.93
CA ARG A 309 -16.64 -12.93 1.00
C ARG A 309 -17.41 -14.24 1.00
N ALA A 310 -16.73 -15.37 1.19
CA ALA A 310 -17.39 -16.68 1.15
C ALA A 310 -18.53 -16.85 2.15
N GLU A 311 -18.42 -16.28 3.37
CA GLU A 311 -19.49 -16.37 4.35
C GLU A 311 -20.77 -15.65 3.84
N ARG A 312 -20.62 -14.48 3.21
CA ARG A 312 -21.75 -13.74 2.63
C ARG A 312 -22.35 -14.49 1.44
N PHE A 313 -21.51 -15.08 0.60
CA PHE A 313 -21.97 -15.93 -0.49
C PHE A 313 -22.76 -17.13 0.04
N GLU A 314 -22.27 -17.80 1.08
CA GLU A 314 -22.97 -18.93 1.72
C GLU A 314 -24.30 -18.50 2.33
N GLN A 315 -24.38 -17.35 2.98
CA GLN A 315 -25.62 -16.80 3.52
C GLN A 315 -26.63 -16.45 2.42
N ALA A 316 -26.16 -15.90 1.30
CA ALA A 316 -26.97 -15.45 0.18
C ALA A 316 -27.53 -16.63 -0.64
N PHE A 317 -26.68 -17.58 -0.99
CA PHE A 317 -27.02 -18.67 -1.91
C PHE A 317 -27.34 -20.00 -1.19
N GLY A 318 -26.97 -20.16 0.08
CA GLY A 318 -27.01 -21.45 0.76
C GLY A 318 -26.01 -22.48 0.18
N LEU A 319 -25.02 -22.01 -0.58
CA LEU A 319 -24.03 -22.81 -1.30
C LEU A 319 -22.63 -22.39 -0.89
N SER A 320 -21.71 -23.35 -0.71
CA SER A 320 -20.30 -23.05 -0.49
C SER A 320 -19.63 -22.65 -1.80
N PRO A 321 -18.90 -21.52 -1.88
CA PRO A 321 -18.13 -21.11 -3.06
C PRO A 321 -17.22 -22.21 -3.61
N LEU A 322 -16.52 -22.92 -2.73
CA LEU A 322 -15.65 -24.04 -3.11
C LEU A 322 -16.47 -25.22 -3.65
N GLY A 323 -17.66 -25.46 -3.10
CA GLY A 323 -18.59 -26.46 -3.62
C GLY A 323 -19.09 -26.11 -5.02
N VAL A 324 -19.45 -24.85 -5.25
CA VAL A 324 -19.83 -24.34 -6.57
C VAL A 324 -18.70 -24.53 -7.57
N MET A 325 -17.47 -24.13 -7.21
CA MET A 325 -16.28 -24.33 -8.06
C MET A 325 -16.09 -25.81 -8.44
N VAL A 326 -16.22 -26.72 -7.47
CA VAL A 326 -16.09 -28.17 -7.71
C VAL A 326 -17.20 -28.67 -8.65
N ASP A 327 -18.45 -28.26 -8.43
CA ASP A 327 -19.57 -28.70 -9.26
C ASP A 327 -19.42 -28.20 -10.71
N LEU A 328 -19.03 -26.93 -10.91
CA LEU A 328 -18.79 -26.36 -12.23
C LEU A 328 -17.64 -27.06 -12.96
N ALA A 329 -16.52 -27.32 -12.28
CA ALA A 329 -15.38 -28.03 -12.86
C ALA A 329 -15.69 -29.50 -13.24
N LEU A 330 -16.77 -30.06 -12.68
CA LEU A 330 -17.30 -31.38 -13.02
C LEU A 330 -18.48 -31.31 -14.00
N GLY A 331 -18.83 -30.12 -14.49
CA GLY A 331 -19.93 -29.89 -15.43
C GLY A 331 -21.30 -30.16 -14.81
N ARG A 332 -21.49 -29.80 -13.54
CA ARG A 332 -22.72 -30.04 -12.78
C ARG A 332 -23.34 -28.73 -12.33
N GLU A 333 -24.67 -28.71 -12.30
CA GLU A 333 -25.40 -27.60 -11.70
C GLU A 333 -25.07 -27.53 -10.20
N PRO A 334 -24.62 -26.37 -9.69
CA PRO A 334 -24.35 -26.21 -8.27
C PRO A 334 -25.61 -26.47 -7.44
N ALA A 335 -25.52 -27.37 -6.47
CA ALA A 335 -26.67 -27.76 -5.66
C ALA A 335 -26.32 -27.85 -4.18
N ALA A 336 -27.27 -27.44 -3.32
CA ALA A 336 -27.12 -27.56 -1.87
C ALA A 336 -27.12 -29.05 -1.48
N ARG A 337 -25.99 -29.54 -0.97
CA ARG A 337 -25.84 -30.94 -0.54
C ARG A 337 -25.47 -31.05 0.94
N THR A 338 -26.21 -30.40 1.84
CA THR A 338 -26.14 -30.77 3.27
C THR A 338 -27.46 -31.39 3.73
N PRO A 339 -27.45 -32.52 4.47
CA PRO A 339 -28.67 -33.13 5.01
C PRO A 339 -29.41 -32.28 6.06
N HIS A 340 -28.82 -31.16 6.52
CA HIS A 340 -29.25 -30.47 7.75
C HIS A 340 -29.31 -28.94 7.65
N GLY A 341 -29.29 -28.35 6.45
CA GLY A 341 -29.56 -26.92 6.27
C GLY A 341 -28.58 -25.99 7.00
N LYS A 342 -27.36 -26.46 7.31
CA LYS A 342 -26.24 -25.64 7.76
C LYS A 342 -25.11 -25.70 6.72
N PRO A 343 -24.45 -24.58 6.39
CA PRO A 343 -23.39 -24.57 5.40
C PRO A 343 -22.17 -25.39 5.88
N PRO A 344 -21.50 -26.14 4.99
CA PRO A 344 -20.37 -26.97 5.33
C PRO A 344 -19.05 -26.25 4.98
N SER A 345 -18.64 -25.23 5.73
CA SER A 345 -17.23 -24.83 5.82
C SER A 345 -17.00 -23.80 6.94
N PRO A 346 -15.90 -23.91 7.72
CA PRO A 346 -15.43 -22.78 8.50
C PRO A 346 -14.87 -21.71 7.55
N ALA A 347 -15.07 -20.45 7.93
CA ALA A 347 -14.63 -19.25 7.22
C ALA A 347 -13.31 -19.49 6.46
N LEU A 348 -13.28 -19.11 5.18
CA LEU A 348 -12.02 -18.84 4.48
C LEU A 348 -11.18 -17.96 5.41
N ARG A 349 -9.86 -18.23 5.51
CA ARG A 349 -8.94 -17.21 6.02
C ARG A 349 -9.37 -15.88 5.40
N PRO A 350 -9.49 -14.79 6.15
CA PRO A 350 -9.51 -13.50 5.50
C PRO A 350 -8.20 -13.44 4.75
N ALA A 351 -8.31 -13.51 3.43
CA ALA A 351 -7.19 -13.44 2.54
C ALA A 351 -6.48 -12.18 2.95
N ALA A 352 -5.24 -12.35 3.31
CA ALA A 352 -4.42 -11.22 3.45
C ALA A 352 -3.21 -11.46 2.57
N ASP A 353 -3.06 -10.40 1.80
CA ASP A 353 -2.22 -9.98 0.72
C ASP A 353 -2.82 -10.08 -0.67
N ASP A 354 -3.81 -10.93 -0.92
CA ASP A 354 -4.23 -11.18 -2.30
C ASP A 354 -5.54 -10.51 -2.77
N GLU A 355 -6.35 -9.90 -1.89
CA GLU A 355 -7.47 -9.03 -2.32
C GLU A 355 -7.13 -7.54 -2.32
N ARG A 356 -6.02 -7.13 -1.68
CA ARG A 356 -5.53 -5.74 -1.74
C ARG A 356 -5.15 -5.31 -3.15
N ALA A 357 -4.79 -6.27 -4.02
CA ALA A 357 -4.48 -6.02 -5.42
C ALA A 357 -5.72 -5.84 -6.32
N ASP A 358 -6.87 -6.47 -6.01
CA ASP A 358 -8.06 -6.47 -6.89
C ASP A 358 -9.24 -5.64 -6.36
N GLU A 359 -9.20 -5.12 -5.13
CA GLU A 359 -10.20 -4.17 -4.60
C GLU A 359 -9.75 -2.70 -4.66
N SER A 360 -8.53 -2.42 -5.16
CA SER A 360 -7.90 -1.09 -5.19
C SER A 360 -7.74 -0.49 -6.59
N SER A 361 -8.61 -0.88 -7.53
CA SER A 361 -8.76 -0.23 -8.84
C SER A 361 -9.41 1.15 -8.69
N LEU A 362 -8.59 2.08 -8.16
CA LEU A 362 -8.57 3.54 -8.15
C LEU A 362 -7.73 3.97 -6.92
N VAL A 363 -6.40 3.96 -7.12
CA VAL A 363 -5.30 4.41 -6.24
C VAL A 363 -5.52 4.23 -4.74
N SER A 364 -4.90 3.17 -4.23
CA SER A 364 -3.80 3.18 -3.25
C SER A 364 -4.05 2.13 -2.18
N GLN A 365 -3.20 1.12 -2.16
CA GLN A 365 -3.11 0.24 -1.01
C GLN A 365 -1.68 -0.19 -0.76
N THR A 366 -1.12 0.40 0.29
CA THR A 366 -0.23 -0.26 1.22
C THR A 366 -0.96 -1.49 1.84
N GLU A 367 -0.47 -2.71 1.55
CA GLU A 367 -0.32 -3.95 2.38
C GLU A 367 -1.45 -4.48 3.32
N ILE A 368 -2.31 -5.49 3.04
CA ILE A 368 -3.04 -6.23 4.12
C ILE A 368 -2.41 -7.62 4.11
N SER A 369 -1.40 -7.88 4.92
CA SER A 369 -0.99 -9.23 5.36
C SER A 369 -1.59 -9.50 6.76
N THR A 370 -1.52 -10.67 7.40
CA THR A 370 -2.46 -11.79 7.26
C THR A 370 -3.07 -12.27 8.56
N LEU A 371 -4.34 -12.69 8.50
CA LEU A 371 -4.99 -13.43 9.57
C LEU A 371 -4.32 -14.79 9.77
N ALA A 372 -3.59 -14.88 10.88
CA ALA A 372 -4.05 -15.64 12.05
C ALA A 372 -4.70 -16.99 11.74
N GLY A 373 -3.87 -18.03 11.65
CA GLY A 373 -4.29 -19.39 11.95
C GLY A 373 -3.47 -19.87 13.13
N SER A 374 -4.12 -20.61 14.03
CA SER A 374 -3.46 -21.42 15.05
C SER A 374 -2.25 -22.16 14.45
N GLY A 375 -1.04 -21.67 14.70
CA GLY A 375 0.17 -22.19 14.08
C GLY A 375 1.42 -21.39 14.43
N ARG A 376 2.14 -21.85 15.47
CA ARG A 376 3.44 -21.32 15.94
C ARG A 376 3.44 -19.83 16.35
N PRO A 377 4.33 -19.41 17.27
CA PRO A 377 4.42 -18.00 17.66
C PRO A 377 4.73 -17.13 16.44
N VAL A 378 3.88 -16.14 16.19
CA VAL A 378 4.04 -15.14 15.14
C VAL A 378 5.33 -14.39 15.43
N ARG A 379 6.36 -14.58 14.61
CA ARG A 379 7.59 -13.81 14.68
C ARG A 379 7.45 -12.59 13.78
N ALA A 380 7.96 -11.45 14.22
CA ALA A 380 8.11 -10.27 13.40
C ALA A 380 8.97 -10.62 12.18
N ASP A 381 8.55 -10.09 11.04
CA ASP A 381 9.32 -10.16 9.82
C ASP A 381 10.73 -9.62 10.02
N LEU A 382 11.69 -10.19 9.31
CA LEU A 382 13.11 -9.85 9.40
C LEU A 382 13.39 -8.35 9.25
N GLU A 383 12.53 -7.64 8.51
CA GLU A 383 12.65 -6.19 8.34
C GLU A 383 12.46 -5.47 9.66
N VAL A 384 11.30 -5.60 10.32
CA VAL A 384 10.95 -4.84 11.53
C VAL A 384 11.35 -5.51 12.84
N ALA A 385 11.96 -6.70 12.77
CA ALA A 385 12.51 -7.41 13.92
C ALA A 385 13.49 -6.52 14.73
N GLY A 386 13.37 -6.55 16.06
CA GLY A 386 14.20 -5.75 16.96
C GLY A 386 13.79 -4.29 17.12
N SER A 387 12.75 -3.81 16.43
CA SER A 387 12.18 -2.47 16.67
C SER A 387 11.68 -2.31 18.11
N ARG A 388 11.76 -1.08 18.61
CA ARG A 388 11.46 -0.75 20.01
C ARG A 388 10.05 -0.22 20.19
N ILE A 389 9.24 -0.92 20.97
CA ILE A 389 7.85 -0.58 21.24
C ILE A 389 7.72 -0.14 22.69
N LEU A 390 7.10 1.02 22.91
CA LEU A 390 6.75 1.48 24.26
C LEU A 390 5.27 1.16 24.54
N VAL A 391 5.01 0.35 25.55
CA VAL A 391 3.66 0.00 26.00
C VAL A 391 3.29 0.83 27.23
N VAL A 392 2.15 1.51 27.14
CA VAL A 392 1.63 2.42 28.17
C VAL A 392 0.24 1.97 28.56
N ASP A 393 0.10 1.44 29.77
CA ASP A 393 -1.18 0.96 30.32
C ASP A 393 -1.05 1.02 31.84
N ASP A 394 -2.10 1.38 32.57
CA ASP A 394 -2.05 1.52 34.03
C ASP A 394 -2.02 0.16 34.74
N GLN A 395 -2.58 -0.87 34.11
CA GLN A 395 -2.68 -2.22 34.64
C GLN A 395 -1.42 -3.04 34.31
N GLU A 396 -0.71 -3.47 35.35
CA GLU A 396 0.49 -4.33 35.22
C GLU A 396 0.22 -5.62 34.43
N HIS A 397 -0.98 -6.19 34.59
CA HIS A 397 -1.40 -7.39 33.86
C HIS A 397 -1.43 -7.17 32.33
N ASN A 398 -1.94 -6.02 31.88
CA ASN A 398 -2.01 -5.68 30.46
C ASN A 398 -0.61 -5.46 29.89
N ARG A 399 0.23 -4.69 30.63
CA ARG A 399 1.64 -4.46 30.26
C ARG A 399 2.41 -5.77 30.11
N THR A 400 2.27 -6.68 31.07
CA THR A 400 2.94 -8.00 31.05
C THR A 400 2.46 -8.86 29.88
N THR A 401 1.15 -8.83 29.59
CA THR A 401 0.54 -9.59 28.49
C THR A 401 1.04 -9.08 27.14
N LEU A 402 1.00 -7.76 26.91
CA LEU A 402 1.49 -7.13 25.69
C LEU A 402 3.00 -7.31 25.53
N GLU A 403 3.78 -7.17 26.60
CA GLU A 403 5.22 -7.43 26.59
C GLU A 403 5.53 -8.84 26.13
N THR A 404 4.85 -9.85 26.70
CA THR A 404 5.06 -11.25 26.34
C THR A 404 4.76 -11.47 24.85
N MET A 405 3.59 -11.01 24.38
CA MET A 405 3.18 -11.19 22.97
C MET A 405 4.17 -10.52 21.99
N LEU A 406 4.62 -9.30 22.30
CA LEU A 406 5.50 -8.53 21.41
C LEU A 406 6.96 -9.02 21.47
N ARG A 407 7.45 -9.47 22.62
CA ARG A 407 8.77 -10.10 22.73
C ARG A 407 8.82 -11.46 22.05
N ASP A 408 7.76 -12.25 22.14
CA ASP A 408 7.65 -13.52 21.40
C ASP A 408 7.65 -13.27 19.88
N ALA A 409 7.09 -12.13 19.46
CA ALA A 409 7.21 -11.63 18.11
C ALA A 409 8.60 -11.04 17.78
N GLY A 410 9.54 -10.92 18.71
CA GLY A 410 10.90 -10.47 18.42
C GLY A 410 11.10 -8.95 18.42
N PHE A 411 10.19 -8.20 19.04
CA PHE A 411 10.37 -6.78 19.30
C PHE A 411 11.09 -6.51 20.64
N GLN A 412 11.73 -5.35 20.75
CA GLN A 412 12.17 -4.83 22.04
C GLN A 412 11.00 -4.08 22.68
N VAL A 413 10.67 -4.38 23.93
CA VAL A 413 9.54 -3.76 24.62
C VAL A 413 10.03 -2.99 25.83
N ASP A 414 9.63 -1.73 25.91
CA ASP A 414 9.69 -0.88 27.10
C ASP A 414 8.28 -0.69 27.66
N LEU A 415 8.17 -0.53 28.98
CA LEU A 415 6.90 -0.39 29.69
C LEU A 415 6.83 0.97 30.39
N ALA A 416 5.62 1.55 30.43
CA ALA A 416 5.28 2.72 31.24
C ALA A 416 3.89 2.56 31.86
N GLY A 417 3.71 2.98 33.11
CA GLY A 417 2.41 2.94 33.80
C GLY A 417 1.56 4.21 33.65
N ASP A 418 2.20 5.34 33.32
CA ASP A 418 1.57 6.66 33.29
C ASP A 418 2.32 7.62 32.33
N SER A 419 1.82 8.85 32.23
CA SER A 419 2.40 9.87 31.34
C SER A 419 3.81 10.29 31.77
N ASP A 420 4.09 10.40 33.06
CA ASP A 420 5.40 10.80 33.58
C ASP A 420 6.48 9.76 33.26
N GLU A 421 6.17 8.47 33.44
CA GLU A 421 7.06 7.38 33.07
C GLU A 421 7.26 7.34 31.56
N LEU A 422 6.21 7.50 30.75
CA LEU A 422 6.33 7.58 29.28
C LEU A 422 7.31 8.69 28.86
N PHE A 423 7.13 9.92 29.36
CA PHE A 423 7.99 11.04 28.97
C PHE A 423 9.40 10.90 29.55
N ALA A 424 9.59 10.18 30.66
CA ALA A 424 10.92 9.81 31.14
C ALA A 424 11.63 8.84 30.19
N ARG A 425 10.94 7.83 29.66
CA ARG A 425 11.49 6.88 28.68
C ARG A 425 11.90 7.56 27.38
N LEU A 426 11.05 8.48 26.87
CA LEU A 426 11.33 9.23 25.64
C LEU A 426 12.61 10.08 25.71
N ARG A 427 13.04 10.52 26.90
CA ARG A 427 14.31 11.25 27.08
C ARG A 427 15.55 10.37 26.93
N HIS A 428 15.41 9.06 27.12
CA HIS A 428 16.54 8.12 27.07
C HIS A 428 16.65 7.39 25.73
N ALA A 429 15.52 7.08 25.09
CA ALA A 429 15.50 6.46 23.78
C ALA A 429 14.18 6.73 23.04
N LYS A 430 14.26 7.01 21.74
CA LYS A 430 13.08 7.18 20.87
C LYS A 430 12.52 5.79 20.53
N PRO A 431 11.27 5.46 20.90
CA PRO A 431 10.62 4.24 20.46
C PRO A 431 10.23 4.36 18.98
N ASP A 432 10.12 3.22 18.32
CA ASP A 432 9.63 3.14 16.95
C ASP A 432 8.09 3.19 16.88
N LEU A 433 7.41 2.81 17.97
CA LEU A 433 5.95 2.80 18.08
C LEU A 433 5.52 2.87 19.55
N VAL A 434 4.37 3.50 19.82
CA VAL A 434 3.75 3.54 21.15
C VAL A 434 2.40 2.83 21.11
N LEU A 435 2.19 1.87 22.02
CA LEU A 435 0.87 1.31 22.35
C LEU A 435 0.34 2.03 23.59
N LEU A 436 -0.82 2.68 23.49
CA LEU A 436 -1.31 3.60 24.52
C LEU A 436 -2.73 3.26 24.98
N ASP A 437 -2.92 2.92 26.25
CA ASP A 437 -4.26 2.84 26.83
C ASP A 437 -4.92 4.23 26.80
N ILE A 438 -6.20 4.24 26.44
CA ILE A 438 -7.05 5.43 26.53
C ILE A 438 -7.24 5.82 28.01
N ARG A 439 -7.45 4.84 28.90
CA ARG A 439 -7.70 5.12 30.31
C ARG A 439 -6.42 4.97 31.11
N LEU A 440 -5.85 6.10 31.52
CA LEU A 440 -4.69 6.15 32.40
C LEU A 440 -5.00 7.03 33.63
N PRO A 441 -4.30 6.83 34.76
CA PRO A 441 -4.42 7.69 35.92
C PRO A 441 -3.82 9.07 35.61
N GLY A 442 -4.63 10.12 35.81
CA GLY A 442 -4.21 11.50 35.53
C GLY A 442 -4.58 11.92 34.11
N ASP A 443 -3.60 11.98 33.22
CA ASP A 443 -3.81 12.35 31.81
C ASP A 443 -4.57 11.22 31.08
N ASP A 444 -5.63 11.57 30.34
CA ASP A 444 -6.31 10.65 29.41
C ASP A 444 -5.34 10.35 28.24
N GLY A 445 -5.33 9.11 27.74
CA GLY A 445 -4.47 8.69 26.64
C GLY A 445 -4.59 9.61 25.40
N PHE A 446 -5.77 10.18 25.16
CA PHE A 446 -5.93 11.18 24.09
C PHE A 446 -5.05 12.42 24.30
N GLN A 447 -4.97 12.93 25.52
CA GLN A 447 -4.15 14.12 25.86
C GLN A 447 -2.66 13.82 25.76
N ILE A 448 -2.24 12.59 26.10
CA ILE A 448 -0.86 12.13 25.93
C ILE A 448 -0.51 12.09 24.44
N CYS A 449 -1.40 11.53 23.61
CA CYS A 449 -1.21 11.50 22.16
C CYS A 449 -1.11 12.91 21.57
N GLU A 450 -2.02 13.83 21.93
CA GLU A 450 -1.96 15.23 21.50
C GLU A 450 -0.62 15.89 21.87
N ARG A 451 -0.09 15.62 23.07
CA ARG A 451 1.22 16.11 23.51
C ARG A 451 2.38 15.52 22.72
N LEU A 452 2.31 14.25 22.34
CA LEU A 452 3.30 13.61 21.46
C LEU A 452 3.27 14.24 20.07
N GLN A 453 2.08 14.46 19.52
CA GLN A 453 1.89 15.04 18.19
C GLN A 453 2.24 16.53 18.12
N ALA A 454 2.13 17.26 19.24
CA ALA A 454 2.52 18.66 19.33
C ALA A 454 4.05 18.88 19.31
N ALA A 455 4.85 17.83 19.53
CA ALA A 455 6.30 17.94 19.62
C ALA A 455 6.94 17.32 18.35
N PRO A 456 7.61 18.10 17.48
CA PRO A 456 8.02 17.66 16.14
C PRO A 456 8.88 16.39 16.11
N GLU A 457 9.78 16.23 17.08
CA GLU A 457 10.64 15.05 17.18
C GLU A 457 9.87 13.77 17.55
N GLN A 458 8.71 13.92 18.19
CA GLN A 458 7.84 12.83 18.67
C GLN A 458 6.61 12.61 17.78
N ALA A 459 6.18 13.61 17.00
CA ALA A 459 5.03 13.53 16.10
C ALA A 459 5.20 12.43 15.03
N GLU A 460 6.44 12.07 14.71
CA GLU A 460 6.75 10.98 13.79
C GLU A 460 6.46 9.59 14.36
N ILE A 461 6.32 9.45 15.68
CA ILE A 461 6.14 8.17 16.36
C ILE A 461 4.67 7.75 16.21
N PRO A 462 4.37 6.62 15.56
CA PRO A 462 3.01 6.11 15.47
C PRO A 462 2.48 5.72 16.85
N VAL A 463 1.29 6.22 17.18
CA VAL A 463 0.56 5.89 18.42
C VAL A 463 -0.65 5.04 18.09
N ILE A 464 -0.67 3.80 18.59
CA ILE A 464 -1.82 2.90 18.49
C ILE A 464 -2.52 2.87 19.85
N PHE A 465 -3.81 3.21 19.85
CA PHE A 465 -4.61 3.19 21.07
C PHE A 465 -5.04 1.79 21.48
N VAL A 466 -5.15 1.53 22.77
CA VAL A 466 -5.67 0.28 23.34
C VAL A 466 -6.99 0.56 24.06
N THR A 467 -8.07 -0.06 23.61
CA THR A 467 -9.44 0.18 24.12
C THR A 467 -10.10 -1.10 24.63
N ALA A 468 -11.08 -0.99 25.54
CA ALA A 468 -11.84 -2.15 26.04
C ALA A 468 -13.07 -2.43 25.16
N MET A 469 -13.54 -3.70 25.09
CA MET A 469 -14.74 -4.10 24.33
C MET A 469 -15.97 -3.31 24.75
N HIS A 470 -16.26 -2.18 24.10
CA HIS A 470 -17.58 -1.70 23.71
C HIS A 470 -17.37 -0.56 22.71
N LYS A 471 -17.96 -0.72 21.52
CA LYS A 471 -17.89 0.16 20.35
C LYS A 471 -18.54 1.53 20.62
N ASP A 472 -17.90 2.38 21.41
CA ASP A 472 -18.22 3.80 21.36
C ASP A 472 -17.50 4.42 20.15
N ALA A 473 -18.26 4.65 19.08
CA ALA A 473 -17.78 5.32 17.89
C ALA A 473 -17.18 6.71 18.22
N ALA A 474 -17.61 7.36 19.30
CA ALA A 474 -17.05 8.64 19.73
C ALA A 474 -15.62 8.49 20.27
N SER A 475 -15.33 7.44 21.04
CA SER A 475 -13.98 7.16 21.55
C SER A 475 -12.99 6.80 20.42
N ILE A 476 -13.44 6.05 19.42
CA ILE A 476 -12.62 5.75 18.23
C ILE A 476 -12.39 7.02 17.40
N ALA A 477 -13.43 7.81 17.13
CA ALA A 477 -13.29 9.08 16.42
C ALA A 477 -12.34 10.03 17.17
N ARG A 478 -12.38 10.04 18.50
CA ARG A 478 -11.49 10.85 19.34
C ARG A 478 -10.04 10.34 19.31
N ALA A 479 -9.81 9.03 19.24
CA ALA A 479 -8.46 8.45 19.09
C ALA A 479 -7.76 8.98 17.84
N PHE A 480 -8.46 8.97 16.70
CA PHE A 480 -7.92 9.49 15.45
C PHE A 480 -7.81 11.02 15.48
N ALA A 481 -8.78 11.73 16.06
CA ALA A 481 -8.71 13.19 16.20
C ALA A 481 -7.52 13.66 17.06
N ALA A 482 -7.12 12.87 18.07
CA ALA A 482 -5.95 13.12 18.90
C ALA A 482 -4.61 12.80 18.19
N GLY A 483 -4.66 12.26 16.96
CA GLY A 483 -3.50 11.89 16.15
C GLY A 483 -3.02 10.45 16.32
N GLY A 484 -3.85 9.56 16.89
CA GLY A 484 -3.60 8.13 16.85
C GLY A 484 -3.68 7.59 15.42
N VAL A 485 -2.78 6.67 15.07
CA VAL A 485 -2.74 6.06 13.74
C VAL A 485 -3.62 4.83 13.63
N ASP A 486 -3.98 4.22 14.76
CA ASP A 486 -4.85 3.05 14.83
C ASP A 486 -5.36 2.80 16.27
N PHE A 487 -6.19 1.78 16.44
CA PHE A 487 -6.59 1.27 17.73
C PHE A 487 -6.69 -0.26 17.76
N ILE A 488 -6.52 -0.84 18.94
CA ILE A 488 -6.65 -2.27 19.24
C ILE A 488 -7.66 -2.46 20.35
N THR A 489 -8.64 -3.33 20.13
CA THR A 489 -9.62 -3.71 21.15
C THR A 489 -9.11 -4.87 21.99
N ARG A 490 -9.20 -4.74 23.32
CA ARG A 490 -9.09 -5.87 24.27
C ARG A 490 -10.29 -6.80 24.06
N PRO A 491 -10.17 -8.14 24.21
CA PRO A 491 -8.95 -8.89 24.56
C PRO A 491 -7.94 -8.92 23.40
N PHE A 492 -6.64 -8.92 23.72
CA PHE A 492 -5.58 -8.91 22.72
C PHE A 492 -5.43 -10.28 22.06
N PHE A 493 -5.43 -10.28 20.73
CA PHE A 493 -5.02 -11.44 19.93
C PHE A 493 -3.58 -11.21 19.45
N PRO A 494 -2.61 -12.09 19.76
CA PRO A 494 -1.20 -11.91 19.40
C PRO A 494 -0.99 -11.61 17.90
N GLU A 495 -1.78 -12.26 17.05
CA GLU A 495 -1.70 -12.11 15.59
C GLU A 495 -2.18 -10.72 15.15
N GLU A 496 -3.30 -10.23 15.66
CA GLU A 496 -3.82 -8.88 15.36
C GLU A 496 -2.86 -7.79 15.88
N LEU A 497 -2.40 -7.94 17.13
CA LEU A 497 -1.47 -7.01 17.77
C LEU A 497 -0.18 -6.90 16.96
N THR A 498 0.40 -8.04 16.59
CA THR A 498 1.66 -8.10 15.84
C THR A 498 1.46 -7.50 14.45
N ALA A 499 0.40 -7.86 13.73
CA ALA A 499 0.13 -7.35 12.38
C ALA A 499 -0.06 -5.82 12.33
N ARG A 500 -0.79 -5.25 13.30
CA ARG A 500 -0.99 -3.78 13.37
C ARG A 500 0.29 -3.06 13.72
N VAL A 501 1.04 -3.56 14.71
CA VAL A 501 2.35 -3.01 15.07
C VAL A 501 3.30 -3.05 13.88
N GLN A 502 3.39 -4.19 13.17
CA GLN A 502 4.22 -4.33 11.98
C GLN A 502 3.82 -3.35 10.87
N THR A 503 2.53 -3.24 10.57
CA THR A 503 2.00 -2.31 9.55
C THR A 503 2.49 -0.88 9.84
N HIS A 504 2.32 -0.39 11.07
CA HIS A 504 2.70 0.98 11.40
C HIS A 504 4.21 1.20 11.49
N LEU A 505 4.99 0.18 11.87
CA LEU A 505 6.45 0.20 11.78
C LEU A 505 6.95 0.22 10.33
N ARG A 506 6.34 -0.55 9.43
CA ARG A 506 6.66 -0.53 8.00
C ARG A 506 6.30 0.82 7.39
N LEU A 507 5.10 1.32 7.65
CA LEU A 507 4.67 2.65 7.18
C LEU A 507 5.62 3.75 7.63
N LYS A 508 6.04 3.74 8.90
CA LYS A 508 7.06 4.66 9.41
C LYS A 508 8.36 4.57 8.60
N ARG A 509 8.88 3.36 8.40
CA ARG A 509 10.13 3.14 7.65
C ARG A 509 10.00 3.47 6.16
N TYR A 510 8.86 3.20 5.54
CA TYR A 510 8.58 3.59 4.16
C TYR A 510 8.49 5.11 4.04
N ARG A 511 7.85 5.80 4.99
CA ARG A 511 7.83 7.26 5.03
C ARG A 511 9.25 7.81 5.17
N GLU A 512 10.03 7.28 6.12
CA GLU A 512 11.44 7.63 6.29
C GLU A 512 12.25 7.32 5.00
N HIS A 513 11.94 6.22 4.29
CA HIS A 513 12.61 5.84 3.04
C HIS A 513 12.23 6.77 1.87
N LEU A 514 10.96 7.12 1.73
CA LEU A 514 10.45 8.05 0.71
C LEU A 514 10.96 9.48 0.95
N GLU A 515 10.95 9.93 2.21
CA GLU A 515 11.60 11.18 2.63
C GLU A 515 13.10 11.15 2.35
N ALA A 516 13.70 9.97 2.39
CA ALA A 516 15.10 9.79 2.03
C ALA A 516 15.34 9.66 0.51
N LEU A 517 14.30 9.46 -0.30
CA LEU A 517 14.36 9.49 -1.77
C LEU A 517 14.21 10.91 -2.33
N THR A 518 13.63 11.83 -1.58
CA THR A 518 13.72 13.26 -1.91
C THR A 518 15.11 13.76 -1.53
N ARG A 519 15.73 14.61 -2.37
CA ARG A 519 17.04 15.24 -2.04
C ARG A 519 16.88 16.58 -1.32
N VAL A 520 15.65 17.04 -1.16
CA VAL A 520 15.31 18.37 -0.66
C VAL A 520 14.37 18.27 0.53
N ASP A 521 14.53 19.18 1.49
CA ASP A 521 13.64 19.36 2.62
C ASP A 521 12.31 19.98 2.13
N PRO A 522 11.16 19.37 2.42
CA PRO A 522 9.87 19.78 1.84
C PRO A 522 9.39 21.15 2.33
N LEU A 523 9.85 21.61 3.50
CA LEU A 523 9.49 22.92 4.04
C LEU A 523 10.33 24.04 3.42
N THR A 524 11.64 23.86 3.40
CA THR A 524 12.59 24.91 3.05
C THR A 524 13.05 24.88 1.60
N GLY A 525 12.87 23.77 0.89
CA GLY A 525 13.38 23.54 -0.46
C GLY A 525 14.90 23.38 -0.55
N LEU A 526 15.62 23.49 0.57
CA LEU A 526 17.07 23.25 0.65
C LEU A 526 17.38 21.76 0.61
N LEU A 527 18.66 21.38 0.55
CA LEU A 527 19.03 19.97 0.68
C LEU A 527 18.58 19.42 2.04
N ASN A 528 18.03 18.21 2.05
CA ASN A 528 17.77 17.54 3.31
C ASN A 528 19.07 16.98 3.92
N ARG A 529 18.99 16.56 5.18
CA ARG A 529 20.14 16.01 5.92
C ARG A 529 20.85 14.87 5.17
N ARG A 530 20.10 13.96 4.54
CA ARG A 530 20.67 12.83 3.78
C ARG A 530 21.45 13.31 2.56
N ALA A 531 20.86 14.18 1.74
CA ALA A 531 21.55 14.73 0.58
C ALA A 531 22.79 15.53 0.98
N MET A 532 22.74 16.25 2.11
CA MET A 532 23.92 16.92 2.67
C MET A 532 25.02 15.91 3.05
N CYS A 533 24.70 14.79 3.70
CA CYS A 533 25.68 13.74 4.00
C CYS A 533 26.37 13.20 2.73
N GLU A 534 25.61 12.96 1.66
CA GLU A 534 26.17 12.49 0.38
C GLU A 534 27.16 13.51 -0.23
N HIS A 535 26.82 14.81 -0.18
CA HIS A 535 27.72 15.88 -0.62
C HIS A 535 28.96 16.01 0.27
N LEU A 536 28.82 15.86 1.59
CA LEU A 536 29.95 15.86 2.53
C LEU A 536 30.92 14.72 2.26
N GLU A 537 30.41 13.51 2.01
CA GLU A 537 31.22 12.34 1.67
C GLU A 537 31.92 12.48 0.33
N ALA A 538 31.25 13.08 -0.67
CA ALA A 538 31.86 13.37 -1.96
C ALA A 538 32.97 14.43 -1.80
N GLU A 539 32.73 15.49 -1.03
CA GLU A 539 33.69 16.58 -0.84
C GLU A 539 34.91 16.14 -0.02
N LYS A 540 34.71 15.36 1.04
CA LYS A 540 35.82 14.77 1.79
C LYS A 540 36.72 13.93 0.87
N ARG A 541 36.13 13.07 0.04
CA ARG A 541 36.90 12.25 -0.93
C ARG A 541 37.63 13.12 -1.96
N ARG A 542 37.02 14.23 -2.38
CA ARG A 542 37.66 15.21 -3.26
C ARG A 542 38.88 15.83 -2.57
N ALA A 543 38.70 16.37 -1.37
CA ALA A 543 39.74 17.00 -0.56
C ALA A 543 40.94 16.06 -0.30
N GLN A 544 40.66 14.82 0.11
CA GLN A 544 41.69 13.79 0.29
C GLN A 544 42.53 13.53 -0.96
N ARG A 545 41.90 13.60 -2.15
CA ARG A 545 42.58 13.33 -3.42
C ARG A 545 43.34 14.54 -3.96
N THR A 546 42.81 15.74 -3.79
CA THR A 546 43.38 16.97 -4.36
C THR A 546 44.33 17.68 -3.42
N GLY A 547 44.27 17.39 -2.11
CA GLY A 547 44.95 18.17 -1.07
C GLY A 547 44.33 19.54 -0.82
N LEU A 548 43.15 19.82 -1.40
CA LEU A 548 42.40 21.05 -1.15
C LEU A 548 41.54 20.90 0.10
N ILE A 549 41.21 22.03 0.72
CA ILE A 549 40.42 22.10 1.95
C ILE A 549 38.94 22.36 1.67
N TYR A 550 38.10 22.03 2.63
CA TYR A 550 36.70 22.43 2.67
C TYR A 550 36.33 22.92 4.07
N ALA A 551 35.31 23.76 4.15
CA ALA A 551 34.75 24.23 5.41
C ALA A 551 33.30 23.79 5.61
N LEU A 552 32.94 23.59 6.87
CA LEU A 552 31.62 23.29 7.38
C LEU A 552 31.17 24.42 8.29
N VAL A 553 29.94 24.88 8.11
CA VAL A 553 29.32 25.86 9.00
C VAL A 553 27.98 25.30 9.46
N ILE A 554 27.84 25.03 10.76
CA ILE A 554 26.54 24.71 11.37
C ILE A 554 25.95 26.01 11.90
N ALA A 555 24.70 26.28 11.55
CA ALA A 555 23.97 27.47 11.94
C ALA A 555 22.67 27.08 12.63
N ASP A 556 22.29 27.81 13.67
CA ASP A 556 21.08 27.52 14.46
C ASP A 556 20.36 28.82 14.80
N ILE A 557 19.02 28.79 14.72
CA ILE A 557 18.18 29.95 15.02
C ILE A 557 18.11 30.16 16.54
N ASP A 558 18.59 31.31 16.97
CA ASP A 558 18.55 31.70 18.36
C ASP A 558 17.11 31.86 18.85
N HIS A 559 16.77 31.19 19.96
CA HIS A 559 15.46 31.31 20.62
C HIS A 559 14.26 30.94 19.73
N PHE A 560 14.42 29.95 18.84
CA PHE A 560 13.34 29.55 17.93
C PHE A 560 12.13 28.91 18.65
N LYS A 561 12.34 28.12 19.71
CA LYS A 561 11.23 27.57 20.50
C LYS A 561 10.26 28.67 21.02
N PRO A 562 10.72 29.76 21.66
CA PRO A 562 9.88 30.92 21.97
C PRO A 562 9.13 31.53 20.78
N VAL A 563 9.70 31.51 19.57
CA VAL A 563 9.00 31.98 18.37
C VAL A 563 7.77 31.10 18.09
N ASN A 564 7.94 29.77 18.13
CA ASN A 564 6.84 28.83 17.98
C ASN A 564 5.80 28.94 19.10
N ASP A 565 6.26 29.01 20.35
CA ASP A 565 5.38 29.05 21.52
C ASP A 565 4.52 30.34 21.55
N ASN A 566 5.08 31.48 21.12
CA ASN A 566 4.38 32.78 21.17
C ASN A 566 3.60 33.12 19.89
N HIS A 567 3.99 32.55 18.74
CA HIS A 567 3.46 32.95 17.43
C HIS A 567 2.87 31.79 16.62
N GLY A 568 2.93 30.57 17.14
CA GLY A 568 2.43 29.35 16.51
C GLY A 568 3.39 28.78 15.47
N HIS A 569 3.32 27.46 15.27
CA HIS A 569 4.20 26.72 14.36
C HIS A 569 4.17 27.24 12.92
N ARG A 570 3.00 27.71 12.42
CA ARG A 570 2.89 28.31 11.09
C ARG A 570 3.79 29.53 10.90
N CYS A 571 4.03 30.31 11.96
CA CYS A 571 4.95 31.44 11.90
C CYS A 571 6.41 30.94 11.93
N GLY A 572 6.71 29.92 12.72
CA GLY A 572 8.01 29.24 12.68
C GLY A 572 8.35 28.72 11.29
N ASP A 573 7.39 28.10 10.60
CA ASP A 573 7.54 27.59 9.23
C ASP A 573 7.85 28.71 8.23
N LEU A 574 7.19 29.86 8.35
CA LEU A 574 7.47 31.03 7.52
C LEU A 574 8.88 31.60 7.79
N VAL A 575 9.30 31.62 9.04
CA VAL A 575 10.66 32.02 9.42
C VAL A 575 11.69 31.06 8.83
N LEU A 576 11.48 29.75 8.95
CA LEU A 576 12.36 28.72 8.38
C LEU A 576 12.46 28.83 6.87
N THR A 577 11.32 29.02 6.18
CA THR A 577 11.26 29.14 4.72
C THR A 577 11.95 30.43 4.24
N GLY A 578 11.67 31.56 4.90
CA GLY A 578 12.33 32.83 4.57
C GLY A 578 13.83 32.80 4.84
N LEU A 579 14.25 32.17 5.94
CA LEU A 579 15.66 32.02 6.26
C LEU A 579 16.36 31.12 5.23
N ALA A 580 15.73 30.02 4.85
CA ALA A 580 16.25 29.13 3.83
C ALA A 580 16.48 29.83 2.49
N GLN A 581 15.51 30.64 2.05
CA GLN A 581 15.67 31.47 0.84
C GLN A 581 16.85 32.43 0.98
N LEU A 582 16.94 33.13 2.11
CA LEU A 582 18.01 34.10 2.39
C LEU A 582 19.40 33.45 2.40
N LEU A 583 19.54 32.29 3.04
CA LEU A 583 20.78 31.51 3.05
C LEU A 583 21.12 31.02 1.62
N GLY A 584 20.12 30.52 0.89
CA GLY A 584 20.28 30.01 -0.48
C GLY A 584 20.71 31.08 -1.49
N GLU A 585 20.23 32.31 -1.36
CA GLU A 585 20.60 33.44 -2.22
C GLU A 585 22.02 33.97 -1.97
N ARG A 586 22.57 33.70 -0.78
CA ARG A 586 23.88 34.21 -0.33
C ARG A 586 25.04 33.28 -0.63
N VAL A 587 24.78 31.97 -0.70
CA VAL A 587 25.80 30.97 -1.02
C VAL A 587 26.04 30.85 -2.52
N ARG A 588 27.27 30.50 -2.92
CA ARG A 588 27.63 30.31 -4.33
C ARG A 588 27.09 28.99 -4.87
N ARG A 589 27.01 28.87 -6.21
CA ARG A 589 26.59 27.61 -6.87
C ARG A 589 27.48 26.40 -6.54
N SER A 590 28.74 26.60 -6.16
CA SER A 590 29.64 25.53 -5.71
C SER A 590 29.40 25.11 -4.26
N GLU A 591 28.82 25.99 -3.45
CA GLU A 591 28.51 25.77 -2.05
C GLU A 591 27.18 25.02 -1.93
N ARG A 592 26.96 24.36 -0.80
CA ARG A 592 25.74 23.62 -0.52
C ARG A 592 25.19 24.08 0.81
N VAL A 593 23.88 24.30 0.84
CA VAL A 593 23.14 24.57 2.07
C VAL A 593 22.03 23.55 2.20
N GLY A 594 21.86 23.02 3.40
CA GLY A 594 20.78 22.10 3.71
C GLY A 594 20.24 22.31 5.11
N ARG A 595 18.99 21.88 5.30
CA ARG A 595 18.39 21.83 6.63
C ARG A 595 18.89 20.58 7.33
N TRP A 596 19.65 20.79 8.41
CA TRP A 596 20.34 19.74 9.15
C TRP A 596 19.48 19.14 10.26
N GLY A 597 18.62 19.98 10.86
CA GLY A 597 17.69 19.63 11.93
C GLY A 597 16.50 20.59 11.96
N GLY A 598 15.66 20.50 13.00
CA GLY A 598 14.42 21.28 13.10
C GLY A 598 14.64 22.79 12.89
N GLU A 599 15.59 23.38 13.61
CA GLU A 599 15.99 24.80 13.54
C GLU A 599 17.45 25.00 13.11
N GLU A 600 18.09 23.94 12.62
CA GLU A 600 19.52 23.87 12.30
C GLU A 600 19.76 23.76 10.79
N PHE A 601 20.77 24.48 10.31
CA PHE A 601 21.21 24.51 8.93
C PHE A 601 22.69 24.17 8.84
N LEU A 602 23.07 23.45 7.78
CA LEU A 602 24.46 23.11 7.50
C LEU A 602 24.86 23.69 6.15
N LEU A 603 26.01 24.36 6.13
CA LEU A 603 26.66 24.82 4.91
C LEU A 603 27.95 24.03 4.69
N LEU A 604 28.16 23.60 3.45
CA LEU A 604 29.39 22.98 2.95
C LEU A 604 30.02 23.90 1.91
N LEU A 605 31.26 24.31 2.17
CA LEU A 605 32.01 25.28 1.40
C LEU A 605 33.27 24.63 0.81
N PRO A 606 33.24 24.14 -0.44
CA PRO A 606 34.43 23.60 -1.11
C PRO A 606 35.49 24.68 -1.31
N ASP A 607 36.76 24.28 -1.28
CA ASP A 607 37.93 25.15 -1.55
C ASP A 607 37.97 26.41 -0.65
N THR A 608 37.48 26.28 0.59
CA THR A 608 37.34 27.39 1.54
C THR A 608 38.00 27.02 2.86
N ASP A 609 38.84 27.92 3.38
CA ASP A 609 39.47 27.78 4.70
C ASP A 609 38.54 28.28 5.82
N ALA A 610 38.97 28.08 7.05
CA ALA A 610 38.21 28.51 8.22
C ALA A 610 37.99 30.04 8.25
N ALA A 611 38.96 30.82 7.76
CA ALA A 611 38.87 32.28 7.73
C ALA A 611 37.82 32.76 6.72
N GLY A 612 37.82 32.20 5.51
CA GLY A 612 36.81 32.49 4.47
C GLY A 612 35.42 32.05 4.90
N ALA A 613 35.30 30.89 5.53
CA ALA A 613 34.04 30.41 6.09
C ALA A 613 33.51 31.31 7.21
N ALA A 614 34.39 31.81 8.08
CA ALA A 614 34.01 32.77 9.13
C ALA A 614 33.54 34.12 8.55
N VAL A 615 34.13 34.58 7.45
CA VAL A 615 33.65 35.79 6.74
C VAL A 615 32.23 35.59 6.20
N LEU A 616 31.95 34.45 5.56
CA LEU A 616 30.60 34.14 5.09
C LEU A 616 29.61 34.02 6.25
N ALA A 617 29.98 33.31 7.32
CA ALA A 617 29.13 33.16 8.50
C ALA A 617 28.80 34.52 9.14
N GLU A 618 29.75 35.45 9.21
CA GLU A 618 29.53 36.80 9.74
C GLU A 618 28.65 37.65 8.81
N ASP A 619 28.80 37.55 7.48
CA ASP A 619 27.89 38.21 6.52
C ASP A 619 26.45 37.70 6.71
N LEU A 620 26.27 36.37 6.74
CA LEU A 620 24.96 35.75 6.94
C LEU A 620 24.33 36.17 8.27
N ARG A 621 25.12 36.21 9.35
CA ARG A 621 24.67 36.66 10.67
C ARG A 621 24.15 38.10 10.63
N GLN A 622 24.90 39.02 10.02
CA GLN A 622 24.51 40.43 9.91
C GLN A 622 23.26 40.61 9.06
N VAL A 623 23.21 39.90 7.92
CA VAL A 623 22.07 39.97 6.98
C VAL A 623 20.81 39.43 7.63
N VAL A 624 20.87 38.29 8.32
CA VAL A 624 19.70 37.73 9.01
C VAL A 624 19.23 38.66 10.13
N ALA A 625 20.16 39.16 10.96
CA ALA A 625 19.81 40.07 12.05
C ALA A 625 19.25 41.42 11.59
N ALA A 626 19.51 41.81 10.34
CA ALA A 626 18.95 43.01 9.72
C ALA A 626 17.65 42.75 8.95
N THR A 627 17.32 41.49 8.64
CA THR A 627 16.19 41.14 7.78
C THR A 627 14.94 40.89 8.63
N PRO A 628 13.87 41.69 8.46
CA PRO A 628 12.58 41.40 9.06
C PRO A 628 11.90 40.17 8.40
N PHE A 629 11.44 39.22 9.22
CA PHE A 629 10.70 38.05 8.76
C PHE A 629 9.20 38.25 8.98
N SER A 630 8.41 38.14 7.91
CA SER A 630 6.96 38.36 7.96
C SER A 630 6.20 37.09 8.37
N CYS A 631 5.37 37.23 9.40
CA CYS A 631 4.40 36.22 9.84
C CYS A 631 2.98 36.82 9.78
N GLY A 632 2.35 36.75 8.61
CA GLY A 632 1.06 37.42 8.38
C GLY A 632 1.20 38.94 8.47
N GLU A 633 0.46 39.57 9.37
CA GLU A 633 0.52 41.03 9.61
C GLU A 633 1.68 41.45 10.54
N ARG A 634 2.43 40.50 11.10
CA ARG A 634 3.48 40.75 12.09
C ARG A 634 4.86 40.58 11.46
N THR A 635 5.83 41.29 12.02
CA THR A 635 7.24 41.21 11.62
C THR A 635 8.07 40.79 12.82
N LEU A 636 8.91 39.77 12.62
CA LEU A 636 9.83 39.26 13.62
C LEU A 636 11.28 39.56 13.23
N GLN A 637 12.13 39.67 14.24
CA GLN A 637 13.58 39.75 14.11
C GLN A 637 14.16 38.51 14.76
N ILE A 638 14.97 37.76 14.01
CA ILE A 638 15.64 36.57 14.50
C ILE A 638 17.15 36.72 14.34
N THR A 639 17.91 35.95 15.10
CA THR A 639 19.36 35.89 15.00
C THR A 639 19.81 34.45 14.86
N LEU A 640 21.02 34.24 14.34
CA LEU A 640 21.64 32.93 14.25
C LEU A 640 22.98 32.92 14.98
N SER A 641 23.27 31.78 15.59
CA SER A 641 24.60 31.42 16.05
C SER A 641 25.25 30.46 15.05
N PHE A 642 26.56 30.59 14.86
CA PHE A 642 27.31 29.80 13.86
C PHE A 642 28.54 29.12 14.48
N GLY A 643 28.75 27.85 14.13
CA GLY A 643 29.95 27.07 14.43
C GLY A 643 30.70 26.69 13.15
N VAL A 644 31.97 27.09 13.05
CA VAL A 644 32.80 26.89 11.84
C VAL A 644 33.91 25.87 12.07
N MET A 645 34.09 24.97 11.11
CA MET A 645 35.20 24.00 11.05
C MET A 645 35.74 23.90 9.62
N ALA A 646 37.03 23.64 9.44
CA ALA A 646 37.64 23.35 8.14
C ALA A 646 38.56 22.14 8.22
N ASP A 647 38.65 21.37 7.14
CA ASP A 647 39.45 20.15 7.06
C ASP A 647 40.01 19.92 5.64
N SER A 648 41.12 19.19 5.55
CA SER A 648 41.73 18.73 4.29
C SER A 648 41.23 17.34 3.86
N GLY A 649 40.26 16.76 4.57
CA GLY A 649 39.68 15.45 4.33
C GLY A 649 40.36 14.31 5.10
N GLU A 650 41.38 14.59 5.92
CA GLU A 650 42.07 13.58 6.73
C GLU A 650 41.19 13.03 7.86
N ARG A 651 40.26 13.84 8.39
CA ARG A 651 39.45 13.46 9.55
C ARG A 651 38.18 12.69 9.15
N PRO A 652 37.66 11.80 10.01
CA PRO A 652 36.31 11.29 9.87
C PRO A 652 35.28 12.43 9.83
N LEU A 653 34.25 12.34 8.98
CA LEU A 653 33.25 13.40 8.85
C LEU A 653 32.55 13.69 10.17
N ASP A 654 32.21 12.65 10.94
CA ASP A 654 31.59 12.78 12.26
C ASP A 654 32.45 13.63 13.20
N ALA A 655 33.78 13.48 13.14
CA ALA A 655 34.68 14.30 13.95
C ALA A 655 34.71 15.77 13.50
N CYS A 656 34.59 16.05 12.20
CA CYS A 656 34.46 17.42 11.69
C CYS A 656 33.13 18.06 12.12
N LEU A 657 32.03 17.31 12.02
CA LEU A 657 30.69 17.74 12.43
C LEU A 657 30.62 17.99 13.94
N SER A 658 31.14 17.08 14.77
CA SER A 658 31.20 17.28 16.23
C SER A 658 32.02 18.51 16.63
N LYS A 659 33.06 18.86 15.87
CA LYS A 659 33.86 20.08 16.12
C LYS A 659 33.13 21.35 15.71
N ALA A 660 32.42 21.32 14.58
CA ALA A 660 31.56 22.44 14.18
C ALA A 660 30.43 22.66 15.19
N ASP A 661 29.84 21.57 15.70
CA ASP A 661 28.80 21.60 16.73
C ASP A 661 29.34 22.15 18.07
N ALA A 662 30.54 21.72 18.49
CA ALA A 662 31.19 22.28 19.68
C ALA A 662 31.46 23.79 19.55
N ALA A 663 31.80 24.27 18.35
CA ALA A 663 31.94 25.70 18.08
C ALA A 663 30.60 26.44 18.12
N LEU A 664 29.53 25.85 17.57
CA LEU A 664 28.18 26.39 17.66
C LEU A 664 27.71 26.48 19.11
N TYR A 665 27.94 25.43 19.90
CA TYR A 665 27.63 25.40 21.33
C TYR A 665 28.37 26.53 22.08
N ALA A 666 29.64 26.76 21.76
CA ALA A 666 30.40 27.88 22.30
C ALA A 666 29.79 29.23 21.89
N ALA A 667 29.32 29.39 20.65
CA ALA A 667 28.65 30.60 20.18
C ALA A 667 27.34 30.88 20.95
N LYS A 668 26.54 29.84 21.17
CA LYS A 668 25.33 29.92 21.99
C LYS A 668 25.64 30.36 23.44
N ASN A 669 26.73 29.86 24.01
CA ASN A 669 27.17 30.24 25.37
C ASN A 669 27.84 31.62 25.46
N ALA A 670 28.38 32.14 24.37
CA ALA A 670 29.00 33.46 24.29
C ALA A 670 27.98 34.61 24.21
N GLY A 671 26.69 34.31 24.26
CA GLY A 671 25.60 35.29 24.20
C GLY A 671 24.79 35.24 22.91
N ARG A 672 24.95 34.19 22.08
CA ARG A 672 24.25 33.99 20.80
C ARG A 672 24.56 35.08 19.78
N ASN A 673 23.90 35.06 18.62
CA ASN A 673 24.10 36.01 17.53
C ASN A 673 25.58 36.28 17.25
N CYS A 674 26.37 35.22 17.14
CA CYS A 674 27.81 35.30 16.87
C CYS A 674 28.31 34.06 16.13
N CYS A 675 29.50 34.18 15.54
CA CYS A 675 30.18 33.10 14.86
C CYS A 675 31.44 32.71 15.65
N ILE A 676 31.62 31.42 15.92
CA ILE A 676 32.83 30.88 16.53
C ILE A 676 33.45 29.84 15.60
N THR A 677 34.77 29.96 15.40
CA THR A 677 35.57 28.98 14.67
C THR A 677 36.24 28.02 15.64
N HIS A 678 36.13 26.72 15.39
CA HIS A 678 36.78 25.71 16.21
C HIS A 678 38.31 25.83 16.13
N ALA A 679 39.02 25.64 17.24
CA ALA A 679 40.48 25.86 17.31
C ALA A 679 41.28 24.98 16.32
N ASP A 680 40.80 23.77 16.03
CA ASP A 680 41.43 22.86 15.07
C ASP A 680 41.22 23.24 13.60
N ALA A 681 40.28 24.15 13.32
CA ALA A 681 40.03 24.66 11.97
C ALA A 681 41.18 25.57 11.50
N ALA A 682 41.89 26.22 12.42
CA ALA A 682 43.04 27.09 12.13
C ALA A 682 44.34 26.34 11.82
N ARG A 683 44.33 25.00 11.86
CA ARG A 683 45.52 24.15 11.66
C ARG A 683 45.57 23.46 10.29
N CYS A 684 44.62 23.75 9.40
CA CYS A 684 44.48 23.10 8.09
C CYS A 684 44.88 24.04 6.96
#